data_AF-A0A840CLN6-F1
#
_entry.id   AF-A0A840CLN6-F1
#
_cell.length_a   1.000
_cell.length_b   1.000
_cell.length_c   1.000
_cell.angle_alpha   90.00
_cell.angle_beta   90.00
_cell.angle_gamma   90.00
#
_symmetry.space_group_name_H-M   'P 1'
#
loop_
_entity.id
_entity.type
_entity.pdbx_description
1 polymer ?
#
loop_
_entity_poly.entity_id
_entity_poly.type
_entity_poly.pdbx_seq_one_letter_code
_entity_poly.pdbx_strand_id
1 'polypeptide(L)'
;MKSIVYIYLLLLFSNTVVAQTIEGLITDTSGKPLDAVTVIIPLLNQGLITNAEGRFKVKVNPGNYTLICRHPGYKDVQFTIVAGSDNRVEEFVLKKDTLHTGLKDISQTKLAEAIIRESIIKAPSYFDAVKWYESENYQTGILTLKNVHSLIDNASYRFGKVHVSEFKDKALFQEIYYKTEFIFPDFYKTTVDGINGSIPGNFTDKGAMDIQNGSIYANRFGNFISPLSHNAFRFYKFRYIGYYNNEGNVYHRIRIEPKVKDPELLSGDLYIEESSWKVYFAVLKSESQGLETTTSISYHDFGDDISLPVSYFSDVKFNLLLSKGIIRYYTAVKYDNISRSEIELDLPEDEEPVKKQVLTNELASKREDAFWDNHRLQPLIKDSTYQMISVPDRTHINFSKFWLGKVMLGDYIAGNDTTRFSLKYNGVKYIFRDYNYVDGFWLGNKFDLKYDINGKTNIEAYPYIYYVTGRNRILGGSDITYNYNRRRRGQLALNFGSRSDDFNNLSLTRYQNYFASLVFGENYNFFYQRDFINVSNSIHLNKKIKVAASIGAEKRSGLSNHTDFNILGRNRIKDNIFPNDRFDRTYYSVGVSYSPNSYYSITEALDMYEKKVTPVLSIEYQEAFSSWQTNNSTYKKLKGGFSHNIELDYFNWIDYKVEGGVFFDKGANMHFTDYQHFGASDLLLNLNSLFDSFLLLDNYELQTNRYWVNLFLNYSGKYVLMKYIPFLQGKPFTENIHLKTLFTPDIKSYVETGYSISFNRHFGIGTFVSFHNAKTKKIGIRFSLNLRAFKFT
;
A
#
# COMPACT_ATOMS: atom_id res chain seq x y z
N MET A 1 -7.49 -67.45 -28.79
CA MET A 1 -7.11 -67.90 -27.42
C MET A 1 -5.84 -67.26 -26.88
N LYS A 2 -4.79 -66.98 -27.68
CA LYS A 2 -3.55 -66.34 -27.17
C LYS A 2 -3.74 -64.90 -26.63
N SER A 3 -4.66 -64.10 -27.18
CA SER A 3 -4.87 -62.70 -26.71
C SER A 3 -5.63 -62.56 -25.39
N ILE A 4 -6.44 -63.56 -25.00
CA ILE A 4 -7.19 -63.55 -23.72
C ILE A 4 -6.25 -63.86 -22.54
N VAL A 5 -5.20 -64.67 -22.78
CA VAL A 5 -4.17 -64.97 -21.77
C VAL A 5 -3.32 -63.74 -21.44
N TYR A 6 -3.03 -62.87 -22.42
CA TYR A 6 -2.31 -61.62 -22.17
C TYR A 6 -3.12 -60.60 -21.35
N ILE A 7 -4.45 -60.53 -21.54
CA ILE A 7 -5.33 -59.65 -20.75
C ILE A 7 -5.46 -60.17 -19.31
N TYR A 8 -5.52 -61.50 -19.11
CA TYR A 8 -5.50 -62.09 -17.76
C TYR A 8 -4.15 -61.94 -17.06
N LEU A 9 -3.02 -61.98 -17.80
CA LEU A 9 -1.69 -61.72 -17.22
C LEU A 9 -1.49 -60.25 -16.84
N LEU A 10 -2.09 -59.30 -17.58
CA LEU A 10 -2.05 -57.86 -17.27
C LEU A 10 -2.90 -57.50 -16.03
N LEU A 11 -3.99 -58.24 -15.77
CA LEU A 11 -4.82 -58.08 -14.56
C LEU A 11 -4.18 -58.66 -13.29
N LEU A 12 -3.18 -59.54 -13.41
CA LEU A 12 -2.44 -60.11 -12.27
C LEU A 12 -1.27 -59.24 -11.79
N PHE A 13 -0.98 -58.12 -12.48
CA PHE A 13 0.06 -57.16 -12.10
C PHE A 13 -0.48 -55.82 -11.60
N SER A 14 -1.77 -55.72 -11.24
CA SER A 14 -2.31 -54.57 -10.52
C SER A 14 -1.87 -54.62 -9.05
N ASN A 15 -0.58 -54.31 -8.80
CA ASN A 15 -0.14 -53.95 -7.46
C ASN A 15 -0.88 -52.69 -7.04
N THR A 16 -1.91 -52.85 -6.21
CA THR A 16 -2.54 -51.74 -5.50
C THR A 16 -1.53 -51.24 -4.47
N VAL A 17 -0.81 -50.17 -4.82
CA VAL A 17 0.01 -49.44 -3.85
C VAL A 17 -0.97 -48.73 -2.90
N VAL A 18 -1.25 -49.36 -1.77
CA VAL A 18 -2.01 -48.74 -0.69
C VAL A 18 -1.08 -47.77 0.03
N ALA A 19 -1.39 -46.48 -0.03
CA ALA A 19 -0.68 -45.46 0.73
C ALA A 19 -0.81 -45.75 2.23
N GLN A 20 0.30 -45.66 2.96
CA GLN A 20 0.40 -46.00 4.39
C GLN A 20 0.38 -44.72 5.23
N THR A 21 -0.15 -44.77 6.44
CA THR A 21 -0.18 -43.60 7.33
C THR A 21 0.82 -43.78 8.46
N ILE A 22 1.78 -42.86 8.56
CA ILE A 22 2.64 -42.72 9.73
C ILE A 22 1.92 -41.78 10.69
N GLU A 23 1.61 -42.24 11.90
CA GLU A 23 1.12 -41.40 12.99
C GLU A 23 2.16 -41.36 14.10
N GLY A 24 2.36 -40.19 14.70
CA GLY A 24 3.34 -40.02 15.77
C GLY A 24 2.83 -39.17 16.92
N LEU A 25 3.30 -39.48 18.12
CA LEU A 25 3.15 -38.68 19.34
C LEU A 25 4.53 -38.25 19.83
N ILE A 26 4.74 -36.96 20.04
CA ILE A 26 6.00 -36.42 20.54
C ILE A 26 5.83 -35.89 21.95
N THR A 27 6.61 -36.42 22.89
CA THR A 27 6.61 -36.04 24.32
C THR A 27 8.00 -35.59 24.79
N ASP A 28 8.05 -34.88 25.92
CA ASP A 28 9.30 -34.69 26.66
C ASP A 28 9.60 -35.89 27.58
N THR A 29 10.75 -35.88 28.24
CA THR A 29 11.15 -36.93 29.19
C THR A 29 10.22 -37.08 30.41
N SER A 30 9.27 -36.16 30.63
CA SER A 30 8.25 -36.26 31.68
C SER A 30 6.92 -36.86 31.17
N GLY A 31 6.85 -37.23 29.90
CA GLY A 31 5.64 -37.73 29.24
C GLY A 31 4.67 -36.61 28.84
N LYS A 32 5.06 -35.34 28.93
CA LYS A 32 4.22 -34.21 28.51
C LYS A 32 4.28 -34.07 26.99
N PRO A 33 3.14 -34.00 26.27
CA PRO A 33 3.14 -33.75 24.83
C PRO A 33 3.78 -32.40 24.48
N LEU A 34 4.55 -32.39 23.38
CA LEU A 34 5.23 -31.20 22.88
C LEU A 34 4.46 -30.57 21.72
N ASP A 35 4.00 -29.34 21.96
CA ASP A 35 3.32 -28.50 20.98
C ASP A 35 4.31 -27.95 19.94
N ALA A 36 3.87 -27.78 18.69
CA ALA A 36 4.61 -27.12 17.62
C ALA A 36 6.04 -27.67 17.36
N VAL A 37 6.25 -28.99 17.52
CA VAL A 37 7.49 -29.67 17.13
C VAL A 37 7.51 -29.82 15.61
N THR A 38 8.58 -29.39 14.96
CA THR A 38 8.80 -29.65 13.54
C THR A 38 9.27 -31.08 13.34
N VAL A 39 8.65 -31.81 12.41
CA VAL A 39 9.11 -33.13 11.98
C VAL A 39 9.46 -33.05 10.50
N ILE A 40 10.75 -33.17 10.17
CA ILE A 40 11.24 -33.08 8.80
C ILE A 40 11.39 -34.48 8.23
N ILE A 41 10.89 -34.71 7.02
CA ILE A 41 11.09 -35.94 6.25
C ILE A 41 11.89 -35.57 4.99
N PRO A 42 13.24 -35.64 5.05
CA PRO A 42 14.10 -35.17 3.96
C PRO A 42 13.79 -35.84 2.62
N LEU A 43 13.49 -37.15 2.62
CA LEU A 43 13.18 -37.91 1.40
C LEU A 43 11.96 -37.36 0.63
N LEU A 44 11.05 -36.66 1.33
CA LEU A 44 9.82 -36.11 0.75
C LEU A 44 9.88 -34.59 0.57
N ASN A 45 11.01 -33.94 0.90
CA ASN A 45 11.14 -32.49 0.95
C ASN A 45 10.00 -31.82 1.77
N GLN A 46 9.60 -32.46 2.86
CA GLN A 46 8.39 -32.12 3.61
C GLN A 46 8.71 -31.86 5.09
N GLY A 47 8.19 -30.76 5.61
CA GLY A 47 8.04 -30.53 7.03
C GLY A 47 6.61 -30.78 7.50
N LEU A 48 6.48 -31.37 8.67
CA LEU A 48 5.24 -31.50 9.44
C LEU A 48 5.38 -30.70 10.73
N ILE A 49 4.26 -30.54 11.43
CA ILE A 49 4.25 -29.88 12.73
C ILE A 49 3.24 -30.55 13.67
N THR A 50 3.64 -30.80 14.92
CA THR A 50 2.73 -31.37 15.92
C THR A 50 1.66 -30.36 16.34
N ASN A 51 0.46 -30.86 16.63
CA ASN A 51 -0.59 -30.06 17.26
C ASN A 51 -0.35 -29.92 18.78
N ALA A 52 -1.28 -29.25 19.47
CA ALA A 52 -1.21 -29.04 20.93
C ALA A 52 -1.20 -30.33 21.77
N GLU A 53 -1.58 -31.48 21.19
CA GLU A 53 -1.52 -32.80 21.81
C GLU A 53 -0.23 -33.56 21.46
N GLY A 54 0.74 -32.90 20.81
CA GLY A 54 2.00 -33.50 20.38
C GLY A 54 1.87 -34.47 19.21
N ARG A 55 0.74 -34.49 18.49
CA ARG A 55 0.47 -35.46 17.44
C ARG A 55 0.70 -34.91 16.04
N PHE A 56 1.19 -35.77 15.16
CA PHE A 56 1.28 -35.54 13.72
C PHE A 56 0.86 -36.79 12.95
N LYS A 57 0.51 -36.62 11.67
CA LYS A 57 0.31 -37.75 10.76
C LYS A 57 0.74 -37.41 9.34
N VAL A 58 1.12 -38.41 8.55
CA VAL A 58 1.45 -38.22 7.13
C VAL A 58 1.19 -39.51 6.36
N LYS A 59 0.69 -39.37 5.12
CA LYS A 59 0.57 -40.50 4.20
C LYS A 59 1.83 -40.61 3.36
N VAL A 60 2.40 -41.81 3.31
CA VAL A 60 3.62 -42.12 2.58
C VAL A 60 3.50 -43.43 1.82
N ASN A 61 4.30 -43.59 0.77
CA ASN A 61 4.44 -44.88 0.10
C ASN A 61 5.23 -45.84 0.99
N PRO A 62 5.05 -47.17 0.86
CA PRO A 62 5.87 -48.14 1.59
C PRO A 62 7.37 -47.91 1.36
N GLY A 63 8.16 -47.93 2.43
CA GLY A 63 9.59 -47.62 2.37
C GLY A 63 10.20 -47.22 3.71
N ASN A 64 11.49 -46.92 3.70
CA ASN A 64 12.24 -46.48 4.88
C ASN A 64 12.36 -44.96 4.89
N TYR A 65 11.92 -44.33 5.98
CA TYR A 65 11.94 -42.88 6.14
C TYR A 65 12.75 -42.51 7.38
N THR A 66 13.52 -41.43 7.27
CA THR A 66 14.16 -40.78 8.41
C THR A 66 13.33 -39.55 8.77
N LEU A 67 12.97 -39.41 10.04
CA LEU A 67 12.28 -38.24 10.58
C LEU A 67 13.22 -37.50 11.52
N ILE A 68 13.41 -36.22 11.26
CA ILE A 68 14.21 -35.33 12.10
C ILE A 68 13.24 -34.48 12.91
N CYS A 69 13.17 -34.74 14.22
CA CYS A 69 12.32 -33.99 15.14
C CYS A 69 13.11 -32.81 15.72
N ARG A 70 12.59 -31.59 15.56
CA ARG A 70 13.22 -30.36 15.99
C ARG A 70 12.26 -29.50 16.79
N HIS A 71 12.73 -29.03 17.94
CA HIS A 71 12.01 -28.06 18.76
C HIS A 71 13.00 -27.15 19.51
N PRO A 72 12.75 -25.84 19.62
CA PRO A 72 13.61 -24.94 20.38
C PRO A 72 13.88 -25.40 21.80
N GLY A 73 15.16 -25.47 22.18
CA GLY A 73 15.58 -25.89 23.52
C GLY A 73 15.54 -27.41 23.77
N TYR A 74 15.34 -28.22 22.73
CA TYR A 74 15.48 -29.67 22.76
C TYR A 74 16.54 -30.12 21.77
N LYS A 75 17.18 -31.26 22.05
CA LYS A 75 18.11 -31.87 21.12
C LYS A 75 17.34 -32.42 19.94
N ASP A 76 17.84 -32.22 18.72
CA ASP A 76 17.23 -32.88 17.58
C ASP A 76 17.45 -34.38 17.69
N VAL A 77 16.42 -35.13 17.33
CA VAL A 77 16.47 -36.59 17.34
C VAL A 77 16.06 -37.08 15.97
N GLN A 78 16.84 -38.01 15.42
CA GLN A 78 16.53 -38.71 14.19
C GLN A 78 15.92 -40.06 14.50
N PHE A 79 14.80 -40.38 13.86
CA PHE A 79 14.14 -41.67 13.96
C PHE A 79 14.01 -42.29 12.58
N THR A 80 14.30 -43.58 12.46
CA THR A 80 14.09 -44.33 11.22
C THR A 80 12.83 -45.17 11.37
N ILE A 81 11.86 -44.95 10.48
CA ILE A 81 10.61 -45.70 10.44
C ILE A 81 10.55 -46.49 9.13
N VAL A 82 10.09 -47.74 9.23
CA VAL A 82 9.73 -48.57 8.08
C VAL A 82 8.22 -48.50 7.89
N ALA A 83 7.76 -47.81 6.85
CA ALA A 83 6.35 -47.77 6.48
C ALA A 83 5.95 -49.11 5.85
N GLY A 84 5.40 -50.03 6.67
CA GLY A 84 4.89 -51.35 6.29
C GLY A 84 3.39 -51.36 5.96
N SER A 85 2.70 -52.50 6.05
CA SER A 85 1.26 -52.64 5.70
C SER A 85 0.25 -52.20 6.76
N ASP A 86 0.70 -51.96 8.00
CA ASP A 86 -0.15 -51.66 9.16
C ASP A 86 0.05 -50.20 9.62
N ASN A 87 -1.06 -49.50 9.90
CA ASN A 87 -1.03 -48.20 10.57
C ASN A 87 -0.46 -48.35 11.99
N ARG A 88 0.68 -47.72 12.29
CA ARG A 88 1.29 -47.71 13.63
C ARG A 88 1.40 -46.28 14.15
N VAL A 89 1.07 -46.11 15.43
CA VAL A 89 1.33 -44.87 16.17
C VAL A 89 2.66 -45.05 16.90
N GLU A 90 3.67 -44.30 16.50
CA GLU A 90 5.00 -44.32 17.14
C GLU A 90 5.11 -43.19 18.17
N GLU A 91 5.72 -43.47 19.31
CA GLU A 91 5.96 -42.46 20.36
C GLU A 91 7.44 -42.05 20.36
N PHE A 92 7.67 -40.74 20.29
CA PHE A 92 8.99 -40.13 20.23
C PHE A 92 9.22 -39.25 21.46
N VAL A 93 10.40 -39.38 22.07
CA VAL A 93 10.75 -38.61 23.28
C VAL A 93 11.91 -37.66 22.96
N LEU A 94 11.70 -36.36 23.14
CA LEU A 94 12.74 -35.34 22.99
C LEU A 94 13.34 -34.99 24.36
N LYS A 95 14.67 -34.88 24.40
CA LYS A 95 15.42 -34.45 25.59
C LYS A 95 15.70 -32.96 25.50
N LYS A 96 15.51 -32.23 26.61
CA LYS A 96 15.90 -30.81 26.68
C LYS A 96 17.40 -30.67 26.40
N ASP A 97 17.74 -29.67 25.63
CA ASP A 97 19.13 -29.35 25.32
C ASP A 97 19.71 -28.38 26.35
N THR A 98 21.03 -28.42 26.49
CA THR A 98 21.76 -27.53 27.40
C THR A 98 22.22 -26.31 26.63
N LEU A 99 21.72 -25.14 26.99
CA LEU A 99 22.22 -23.88 26.45
C LEU A 99 23.57 -23.56 27.10
N HIS A 100 24.63 -23.59 26.30
CA HIS A 100 25.96 -23.21 26.74
C HIS A 100 26.08 -21.68 26.76
N THR A 101 26.34 -21.14 27.94
CA THR A 101 26.56 -19.70 28.19
C THR A 101 27.91 -19.56 28.89
N GLY A 102 28.77 -18.60 28.51
CA GLY A 102 30.05 -18.49 29.22
C GLY A 102 31.26 -17.84 28.54
N LEU A 103 31.11 -17.12 27.43
CA LEU A 103 32.21 -16.28 26.94
C LEU A 103 32.35 -15.06 27.87
N LYS A 104 33.02 -15.23 29.01
CA LYS A 104 33.16 -14.20 30.06
C LYS A 104 34.02 -13.01 29.62
N ASP A 105 34.92 -13.22 28.65
CA ASP A 105 35.90 -12.21 28.23
C ASP A 105 35.50 -11.45 26.96
N ILE A 106 34.39 -11.81 26.31
CA ILE A 106 33.92 -11.18 25.07
C ILE A 106 32.59 -10.49 25.33
N SER A 107 32.47 -9.23 24.93
CA SER A 107 31.19 -8.51 24.95
C SER A 107 30.13 -9.29 24.16
N GLN A 108 29.07 -9.73 24.83
CA GLN A 108 27.93 -10.44 24.22
C GLN A 108 27.32 -9.67 23.04
N THR A 109 27.36 -8.34 23.09
CA THR A 109 26.92 -7.49 21.97
C THR A 109 27.87 -7.64 20.80
N LYS A 110 29.19 -7.47 20.99
CA LYS A 110 30.17 -7.60 19.90
C LYS A 110 30.11 -8.97 19.22
N LEU A 111 29.95 -10.04 20.01
CA LEU A 111 29.84 -11.39 19.46
C LEU A 111 28.56 -11.57 18.62
N ALA A 112 27.41 -11.11 19.12
CA ALA A 112 26.17 -11.16 18.36
C ALA A 112 26.24 -10.32 17.08
N GLU A 113 26.84 -9.13 17.15
CA GLU A 113 27.04 -8.28 15.98
C GLU A 113 27.98 -8.94 14.95
N ALA A 114 29.02 -9.65 15.38
CA ALA A 114 29.92 -10.39 14.47
C ALA A 114 29.17 -11.51 13.73
N ILE A 115 28.47 -12.37 14.46
CA ILE A 115 27.68 -13.48 13.87
C ILE A 115 26.61 -12.93 12.91
N ILE A 116 25.88 -11.90 13.31
CA ILE A 116 24.83 -11.30 12.48
C ILE A 116 25.42 -10.61 11.24
N ARG A 117 26.62 -10.02 11.32
CA ARG A 117 27.31 -9.47 10.14
C ARG A 117 27.60 -10.56 9.11
N GLU A 118 28.13 -11.70 9.54
CA GLU A 118 28.38 -12.84 8.64
C GLU A 118 27.07 -13.34 8.00
N SER A 119 26.01 -13.51 8.80
CA SER A 119 24.69 -13.87 8.26
C SER A 119 24.13 -12.83 7.28
N ILE A 120 24.31 -11.52 7.52
CA ILE A 120 23.89 -10.46 6.59
C ILE A 120 24.72 -10.51 5.29
N ILE A 121 26.03 -10.75 5.38
CA ILE A 121 26.91 -10.88 4.21
C ILE A 121 26.50 -12.08 3.33
N LYS A 122 26.09 -13.19 3.95
CA LYS A 122 25.65 -14.41 3.26
C LYS A 122 24.17 -14.40 2.85
N ALA A 123 23.34 -13.55 3.44
CA ALA A 123 21.90 -13.51 3.17
C ALA A 123 21.57 -13.34 1.67
N PRO A 124 22.22 -12.45 0.88
CA PRO A 124 21.97 -12.34 -0.55
C PRO A 124 22.18 -13.66 -1.31
N SER A 125 23.23 -14.44 -0.99
CA SER A 125 23.45 -15.72 -1.68
C SER A 125 22.36 -16.75 -1.38
N TYR A 126 21.83 -16.78 -0.16
CA TYR A 126 20.71 -17.67 0.19
C TYR A 126 19.38 -17.22 -0.40
N PHE A 127 19.17 -15.91 -0.49
CA PHE A 127 17.98 -15.34 -1.12
C PHE A 127 17.97 -15.58 -2.64
N ASP A 128 19.12 -15.42 -3.30
CA ASP A 128 19.25 -15.57 -4.75
C ASP A 128 19.38 -17.04 -5.20
N ALA A 129 19.65 -17.98 -4.27
CA ALA A 129 19.84 -19.40 -4.57
C ALA A 129 18.61 -20.07 -5.21
N VAL A 130 17.40 -19.57 -4.91
CA VAL A 130 16.15 -20.11 -5.42
C VAL A 130 15.49 -19.09 -6.34
N LYS A 131 15.28 -19.47 -7.61
CA LYS A 131 14.61 -18.64 -8.61
C LYS A 131 13.14 -18.98 -8.79
N TRP A 132 12.78 -20.23 -8.52
CA TRP A 132 11.40 -20.68 -8.52
C TRP A 132 11.19 -21.88 -7.59
N TYR A 133 10.02 -21.98 -6.98
CA TYR A 133 9.57 -23.21 -6.33
C TYR A 133 8.05 -23.35 -6.35
N GLU A 134 7.59 -24.59 -6.25
CA GLU A 134 6.20 -24.94 -5.96
C GLU A 134 6.12 -25.66 -4.62
N SER A 135 5.16 -25.24 -3.79
CA SER A 135 4.95 -25.83 -2.46
C SER A 135 3.48 -26.13 -2.16
N GLU A 136 3.24 -27.25 -1.51
CA GLU A 136 1.98 -27.64 -0.92
C GLU A 136 1.99 -27.28 0.57
N ASN A 137 0.95 -26.58 1.02
CA ASN A 137 0.87 -26.06 2.38
C ASN A 137 -0.43 -26.57 3.03
N TYR A 138 -0.29 -27.19 4.19
CA TYR A 138 -1.42 -27.56 5.05
C TYR A 138 -1.36 -26.73 6.32
N GLN A 139 -2.41 -25.92 6.54
CA GLN A 139 -2.52 -25.04 7.69
C GLN A 139 -3.74 -25.38 8.52
N THR A 140 -3.56 -25.53 9.83
CA THR A 140 -4.66 -25.59 10.79
C THR A 140 -4.70 -24.32 11.64
N GLY A 141 -5.90 -23.87 11.97
CA GLY A 141 -6.17 -22.69 12.78
C GLY A 141 -7.09 -23.05 13.95
N ILE A 142 -6.73 -22.58 15.14
CA ILE A 142 -7.55 -22.73 16.35
C ILE A 142 -7.79 -21.32 16.92
N LEU A 143 -9.03 -20.85 16.85
CA LEU A 143 -9.47 -19.58 17.43
C LEU A 143 -10.16 -19.85 18.77
N THR A 144 -9.73 -19.15 19.82
CA THR A 144 -10.40 -19.12 21.12
C THR A 144 -10.70 -17.68 21.52
N LEU A 145 -11.99 -17.35 21.63
CA LEU A 145 -12.44 -16.04 22.09
C LEU A 145 -12.51 -16.02 23.61
N LYS A 146 -11.76 -15.12 24.26
CA LYS A 146 -11.78 -14.95 25.72
C LYS A 146 -12.79 -13.90 26.17
N ASN A 147 -12.97 -12.86 25.36
CA ASN A 147 -13.95 -11.82 25.62
C ASN A 147 -14.46 -11.23 24.32
N VAL A 148 -15.76 -10.93 24.27
CA VAL A 148 -16.39 -10.24 23.13
C VAL A 148 -17.18 -9.06 23.69
N HIS A 149 -16.84 -7.85 23.27
CA HIS A 149 -17.56 -6.65 23.67
C HIS A 149 -18.90 -6.54 22.92
N SER A 150 -19.93 -5.99 23.58
CA SER A 150 -21.30 -5.88 23.02
C SER A 150 -21.37 -5.12 21.70
N LEU A 151 -20.50 -4.13 21.47
CA LEU A 151 -20.38 -3.42 20.19
C LEU A 151 -20.03 -4.36 19.03
N ILE A 152 -19.05 -5.25 19.22
CA ILE A 152 -18.63 -6.22 18.20
C ILE A 152 -19.73 -7.25 18.00
N ASP A 153 -20.33 -7.71 19.10
CA ASP A 153 -21.39 -8.71 19.06
C ASP A 153 -22.64 -8.19 18.32
N ASN A 154 -23.08 -6.97 18.63
CA ASN A 154 -24.18 -6.29 17.95
C ASN A 154 -23.87 -6.01 16.48
N ALA A 155 -22.64 -5.62 16.15
CA ALA A 155 -22.23 -5.40 14.77
C ALA A 155 -22.27 -6.72 13.98
N SER A 156 -21.68 -7.80 14.51
CA SER A 156 -21.72 -9.12 13.88
C SER A 156 -23.15 -9.63 13.70
N TYR A 157 -24.05 -9.41 14.65
CA TYR A 157 -25.45 -9.75 14.48
C TYR A 157 -26.14 -8.91 13.39
N ARG A 158 -25.87 -7.60 13.32
CA ARG A 158 -26.45 -6.74 12.28
C ARG A 158 -26.00 -7.11 10.87
N PHE A 159 -24.71 -7.42 10.68
CA PHE A 159 -24.12 -7.69 9.38
C PHE A 159 -24.15 -9.16 8.95
N GLY A 160 -24.07 -10.08 9.91
CA GLY A 160 -23.94 -11.52 9.66
C GLY A 160 -24.99 -12.39 10.37
N LYS A 161 -25.92 -11.80 11.14
CA LYS A 161 -26.97 -12.50 11.89
C LYS A 161 -26.46 -13.55 12.88
N VAL A 162 -25.22 -13.38 13.35
CA VAL A 162 -24.56 -14.27 14.31
C VAL A 162 -24.04 -13.45 15.49
N HIS A 163 -24.37 -13.89 16.72
CA HIS A 163 -23.76 -13.37 17.94
C HIS A 163 -22.40 -14.06 18.16
N VAL A 164 -21.32 -13.32 17.97
CA VAL A 164 -19.95 -13.86 18.14
C VAL A 164 -19.67 -14.21 19.61
N SER A 165 -20.41 -13.63 20.55
CA SER A 165 -20.35 -14.01 21.97
C SER A 165 -20.74 -15.47 22.23
N GLU A 166 -21.50 -16.11 21.33
CA GLU A 166 -21.88 -17.54 21.45
C GLU A 166 -20.69 -18.50 21.32
N PHE A 167 -19.56 -18.01 20.77
CA PHE A 167 -18.30 -18.75 20.65
C PHE A 167 -17.29 -18.41 21.74
N LYS A 168 -17.71 -17.61 22.74
CA LYS A 168 -16.85 -17.31 23.88
C LYS A 168 -16.44 -18.61 24.58
N ASP A 169 -15.14 -18.73 24.84
CA ASP A 169 -14.47 -19.88 25.46
C ASP A 169 -14.62 -21.21 24.70
N LYS A 170 -15.17 -21.19 23.47
CA LYS A 170 -15.16 -22.33 22.55
C LYS A 170 -13.95 -22.26 21.63
N ALA A 171 -13.38 -23.43 21.31
CA ALA A 171 -12.31 -23.57 20.32
C ALA A 171 -12.93 -23.79 18.94
N LEU A 172 -12.81 -22.78 18.06
CA LEU A 172 -13.19 -22.88 16.66
C LEU A 172 -12.00 -23.37 15.85
N PHE A 173 -12.20 -24.45 15.11
CA PHE A 173 -11.18 -25.06 14.27
C PHE A 173 -11.36 -24.71 12.79
N GLN A 174 -10.26 -24.65 12.07
CA GLN A 174 -10.22 -24.60 10.62
C GLN A 174 -8.98 -25.31 10.08
N GLU A 175 -9.13 -25.98 8.94
CA GLU A 175 -8.05 -26.49 8.11
C GLU A 175 -8.12 -25.88 6.71
N ILE A 176 -6.94 -25.56 6.16
CA ILE A 176 -6.78 -24.96 4.84
C ILE A 176 -5.65 -25.71 4.11
N TYR A 177 -5.91 -26.06 2.86
CA TYR A 177 -4.91 -26.61 1.95
C TYR A 177 -4.73 -25.65 0.76
N TYR A 178 -3.49 -25.26 0.49
CA TYR A 178 -3.17 -24.34 -0.60
C TYR A 178 -1.80 -24.61 -1.20
N LYS A 179 -1.68 -24.26 -2.48
CA LYS A 179 -0.42 -24.29 -3.21
C LYS A 179 0.17 -22.90 -3.31
N THR A 180 1.48 -22.79 -3.15
CA THR A 180 2.21 -21.53 -3.33
C THR A 180 3.29 -21.73 -4.37
N GLU A 181 3.19 -20.93 -5.43
CA GLU A 181 4.21 -20.77 -6.46
C GLU A 181 4.99 -19.47 -6.18
N PHE A 182 6.30 -19.59 -6.05
CA PHE A 182 7.20 -18.45 -5.89
C PHE A 182 8.02 -18.25 -7.15
N ILE A 183 8.12 -17.00 -7.58
CA ILE A 183 9.00 -16.57 -8.67
C ILE A 183 9.84 -15.40 -8.16
N PHE A 184 11.16 -15.53 -8.31
CA PHE A 184 12.12 -14.52 -7.89
C PHE A 184 11.86 -13.17 -8.62
N PRO A 185 12.03 -12.02 -7.94
CA PRO A 185 12.52 -11.87 -6.57
C PRO A 185 11.44 -11.92 -5.47
N ASP A 186 10.19 -11.58 -5.77
CA ASP A 186 9.16 -11.40 -4.74
C ASP A 186 7.73 -11.65 -5.22
N PHE A 187 7.56 -12.50 -6.25
CA PHE A 187 6.25 -12.87 -6.77
C PHE A 187 5.76 -14.16 -6.10
N TYR A 188 4.59 -14.10 -5.46
CA TYR A 188 3.94 -15.23 -4.82
C TYR A 188 2.53 -15.38 -5.35
N LYS A 189 2.22 -16.54 -5.90
CA LYS A 189 0.87 -16.94 -6.30
C LYS A 189 0.40 -18.08 -5.40
N THR A 190 -0.52 -17.76 -4.51
CA THR A 190 -1.15 -18.72 -3.61
C THR A 190 -2.51 -19.12 -4.15
N THR A 191 -2.73 -20.42 -4.38
CA THR A 191 -4.01 -20.98 -4.82
C THR A 191 -4.60 -21.84 -3.71
N VAL A 192 -5.72 -21.39 -3.14
CA VAL A 192 -6.42 -22.10 -2.08
C VAL A 192 -7.33 -23.16 -2.69
N ASP A 193 -7.01 -24.42 -2.38
CA ASP A 193 -7.62 -25.60 -2.96
C ASP A 193 -8.66 -26.25 -2.06
N GLY A 194 -8.54 -26.08 -0.74
CA GLY A 194 -9.47 -26.61 0.24
C GLY A 194 -9.55 -25.72 1.48
N ILE A 195 -10.77 -25.43 1.94
CA ILE A 195 -11.04 -24.75 3.22
C ILE A 195 -12.15 -25.51 3.92
N ASN A 196 -11.91 -25.93 5.16
CA ASN A 196 -12.92 -26.56 6.00
C ASN A 196 -12.81 -26.01 7.42
N GLY A 197 -13.91 -25.51 7.98
CA GLY A 197 -13.94 -25.00 9.35
C GLY A 197 -14.83 -23.78 9.56
N SER A 198 -14.77 -23.24 10.76
CA SER A 198 -15.73 -22.24 11.25
C SER A 198 -15.11 -20.88 11.60
N ILE A 199 -13.81 -20.70 11.32
CA ILE A 199 -13.15 -19.41 11.53
C ILE A 199 -13.49 -18.50 10.33
N PRO A 200 -13.99 -17.27 10.55
CA PRO A 200 -14.34 -16.39 9.45
C PRO A 200 -13.12 -15.99 8.60
N GLY A 201 -13.24 -16.02 7.28
CA GLY A 201 -12.15 -15.77 6.30
C GLY A 201 -11.31 -14.51 6.52
N ASN A 202 -11.91 -13.46 7.11
CA ASN A 202 -11.20 -12.22 7.46
C ASN A 202 -10.08 -12.43 8.51
N PHE A 203 -10.18 -13.48 9.31
CA PHE A 203 -9.17 -13.84 10.30
C PHE A 203 -8.09 -14.76 9.73
N THR A 204 -8.35 -15.46 8.61
CA THR A 204 -7.57 -16.66 8.22
C THR A 204 -6.82 -16.53 6.90
N ASP A 205 -7.33 -15.79 5.92
CA ASP A 205 -6.90 -16.00 4.53
C ASP A 205 -5.78 -15.06 4.08
N LYS A 206 -5.46 -14.01 4.84
CA LYS A 206 -4.46 -13.00 4.42
C LYS A 206 -3.32 -12.79 5.41
N GLY A 207 -3.61 -12.69 6.71
CA GLY A 207 -2.60 -12.33 7.70
C GLY A 207 -1.55 -13.42 7.99
N ALA A 208 -1.97 -14.69 8.09
CA ALA A 208 -1.06 -15.80 8.40
C ALA A 208 -0.23 -16.26 7.19
N MET A 209 -0.78 -16.16 5.98
CA MET A 209 -0.09 -16.48 4.73
C MET A 209 0.96 -15.42 4.36
N ASP A 210 0.79 -14.17 4.80
CA ASP A 210 1.69 -13.07 4.45
C ASP A 210 3.13 -13.24 4.96
N ILE A 211 3.32 -13.85 6.13
CA ILE A 211 4.64 -14.16 6.70
C ILE A 211 5.31 -15.31 5.94
N GLN A 212 4.52 -16.25 5.42
CA GLN A 212 5.01 -17.39 4.66
C GLN A 212 5.47 -16.98 3.26
N ASN A 213 4.85 -15.94 2.71
CA ASN A 213 5.22 -15.31 1.45
C ASN A 213 6.34 -14.28 1.65
N GLY A 214 7.48 -14.72 2.20
CA GLY A 214 8.68 -13.92 2.38
C GLY A 214 9.89 -14.74 2.81
N SER A 215 11.09 -14.22 2.55
CA SER A 215 12.36 -14.80 3.02
C SER A 215 12.99 -13.92 4.09
N ILE A 216 13.48 -14.53 5.17
CA ILE A 216 14.22 -13.80 6.22
C ILE A 216 15.55 -13.27 5.68
N TYR A 217 16.10 -13.87 4.62
CA TYR A 217 17.33 -13.41 3.97
C TYR A 217 17.11 -12.21 3.04
N ALA A 218 15.86 -11.90 2.71
CA ALA A 218 15.53 -10.70 1.96
C ALA A 218 15.64 -9.45 2.85
N ASN A 219 15.78 -8.29 2.21
CA ASN A 219 15.79 -6.99 2.89
C ASN A 219 14.47 -6.70 3.66
N ARG A 220 13.34 -7.22 3.16
CA ARG A 220 12.05 -7.24 3.87
C ARG A 220 11.54 -8.66 4.01
N PHE A 221 11.08 -9.00 5.20
CA PHE A 221 10.45 -10.28 5.50
C PHE A 221 8.94 -10.04 5.69
N GLY A 222 8.17 -10.27 4.63
CA GLY A 222 6.77 -9.83 4.56
C GLY A 222 6.67 -8.31 4.73
N ASN A 223 5.87 -7.85 5.70
CA ASN A 223 5.73 -6.43 6.02
C ASN A 223 6.83 -5.90 6.96
N PHE A 224 7.72 -6.76 7.45
CA PHE A 224 8.75 -6.38 8.42
C PHE A 224 10.09 -6.06 7.76
N ILE A 225 10.87 -5.21 8.40
CA ILE A 225 12.29 -5.05 8.05
C ILE A 225 13.02 -6.28 8.55
N SER A 226 13.74 -6.99 7.68
CA SER A 226 14.42 -8.20 8.12
C SER A 226 15.54 -7.90 9.13
N PRO A 227 15.69 -8.70 10.20
CA PRO A 227 16.87 -8.67 11.07
C PRO A 227 18.18 -9.02 10.35
N LEU A 228 18.10 -9.59 9.14
CA LEU A 228 19.24 -9.88 8.27
C LEU A 228 19.30 -8.93 7.05
N SER A 229 18.55 -7.82 7.08
CA SER A 229 18.68 -6.77 6.06
C SER A 229 20.04 -6.06 6.13
N HIS A 230 20.48 -5.48 5.01
CA HIS A 230 21.73 -4.69 4.97
C HIS A 230 21.74 -3.52 5.96
N ASN A 231 20.56 -3.00 6.31
CA ASN A 231 20.38 -1.90 7.27
C ASN A 231 19.94 -2.37 8.67
N ALA A 232 20.03 -3.66 8.99
CA ALA A 232 19.47 -4.22 10.22
C ALA A 232 19.98 -3.51 11.49
N PHE A 233 21.28 -3.18 11.57
CA PHE A 233 21.87 -2.48 12.71
C PHE A 233 21.32 -1.06 12.93
N ARG A 234 20.64 -0.45 11.94
CA ARG A 234 19.96 0.83 12.13
C ARG A 234 18.68 0.68 12.96
N PHE A 235 18.04 -0.47 12.90
CA PHE A 235 16.72 -0.73 13.50
C PHE A 235 16.74 -1.68 14.69
N TYR A 236 17.72 -2.57 14.75
CA TYR A 236 17.81 -3.62 15.77
C TYR A 236 19.07 -3.49 16.63
N LYS A 237 18.96 -3.99 17.85
CA LYS A 237 20.07 -4.37 18.73
C LYS A 237 20.13 -5.89 18.77
N PHE A 238 21.33 -6.44 18.84
CA PHE A 238 21.55 -7.87 18.90
C PHE A 238 22.27 -8.23 20.20
N ARG A 239 21.85 -9.32 20.83
CA ARG A 239 22.45 -9.82 22.08
C ARG A 239 22.68 -11.31 21.98
N TYR A 240 23.90 -11.73 22.26
CA TYR A 240 24.27 -13.14 22.29
C TYR A 240 23.72 -13.78 23.55
N ILE A 241 22.92 -14.84 23.40
CA ILE A 241 22.31 -15.55 24.53
C ILE A 241 23.11 -16.79 24.90
N GLY A 242 23.69 -17.48 23.92
CA GLY A 242 24.44 -18.72 24.10
C GLY A 242 24.44 -19.54 22.82
N TYR A 243 24.85 -20.80 22.91
CA TYR A 243 24.77 -21.75 21.80
C TYR A 243 24.32 -23.13 22.25
N TYR A 244 23.81 -23.90 21.31
CA TYR A 244 23.53 -25.33 21.44
C TYR A 244 24.54 -26.10 20.62
N ASN A 245 24.93 -27.29 21.10
CA ASN A 245 25.82 -28.18 20.37
C ASN A 245 25.10 -29.51 20.17
N ASN A 246 24.69 -29.75 18.93
CA ASN A 246 24.03 -31.00 18.55
C ASN A 246 24.97 -31.82 17.66
N GLU A 247 25.55 -32.87 18.23
CA GLU A 247 26.43 -33.82 17.52
C GLU A 247 27.59 -33.16 16.73
N GLY A 248 28.13 -32.05 17.24
CA GLY A 248 29.23 -31.31 16.62
C GLY A 248 28.79 -30.10 15.80
N ASN A 249 27.49 -29.95 15.53
CA ASN A 249 26.93 -28.76 14.89
C ASN A 249 26.57 -27.71 15.95
N VAL A 250 27.11 -26.51 15.80
CA VAL A 250 26.91 -25.41 16.74
C VAL A 250 25.84 -24.45 16.21
N TYR A 251 24.85 -24.16 17.06
CA TYR A 251 23.77 -23.22 16.77
C TYR A 251 23.77 -22.08 17.78
N HIS A 252 24.12 -20.88 17.33
CA HIS A 252 24.12 -19.68 18.15
C HIS A 252 22.71 -19.12 18.30
N ARG A 253 22.30 -18.85 19.55
CA ARG A 253 21.05 -18.16 19.87
C ARG A 253 21.30 -16.66 20.01
N ILE A 254 20.82 -15.88 19.05
CA ILE A 254 20.93 -14.43 19.02
C ILE A 254 19.56 -13.79 19.27
N ARG A 255 19.47 -12.96 20.30
CA ARG A 255 18.27 -12.18 20.57
C ARG A 255 18.25 -10.90 19.75
N ILE A 256 17.12 -10.64 19.08
CA ILE A 256 16.83 -9.43 18.32
C ILE A 256 15.93 -8.52 19.17
N GLU A 257 16.34 -7.27 19.34
CA GLU A 257 15.58 -6.27 20.09
C GLU A 257 15.44 -5.00 19.24
N PRO A 258 14.22 -4.55 18.92
CA PRO A 258 14.04 -3.34 18.12
C PRO A 258 14.44 -2.11 18.92
N LYS A 259 15.10 -1.14 18.27
CA LYS A 259 15.54 0.12 18.91
C LYS A 259 14.36 1.03 19.29
N VAL A 260 13.24 0.89 18.59
CA VAL A 260 11.98 1.60 18.79
C VAL A 260 10.82 0.62 18.65
N LYS A 261 9.69 0.86 19.31
CA LYS A 261 8.47 0.05 19.17
C LYS A 261 7.72 0.45 17.89
N ASP A 262 8.06 -0.17 16.77
CA ASP A 262 7.35 0.04 15.49
C ASP A 262 6.72 -1.26 14.99
N PRO A 263 5.50 -1.21 14.41
CA PRO A 263 4.85 -2.36 13.79
C PRO A 263 5.64 -3.02 12.65
N GLU A 264 6.57 -2.31 12.01
CA GLU A 264 7.42 -2.87 10.95
C GLU A 264 8.69 -3.55 11.49
N LEU A 265 8.89 -3.58 12.80
CA LEU A 265 10.06 -4.19 13.44
C LEU A 265 9.72 -5.47 14.20
N LEU A 266 10.69 -6.37 14.23
CA LEU A 266 10.60 -7.67 14.90
C LEU A 266 11.44 -7.70 16.18
N SER A 267 11.02 -8.53 17.12
CA SER A 267 11.84 -8.96 18.26
C SER A 267 11.88 -10.48 18.33
N GLY A 268 12.70 -11.05 19.20
CA GLY A 268 12.71 -12.50 19.42
C GLY A 268 14.10 -13.09 19.34
N ASP A 269 14.22 -14.35 18.92
CA ASP A 269 15.49 -15.08 18.90
C ASP A 269 15.72 -15.76 17.54
N LEU A 270 16.90 -15.60 16.96
CA LEU A 270 17.41 -16.38 15.82
C LEU A 270 18.36 -17.46 16.31
N TYR A 271 18.31 -18.62 15.66
CA TYR A 271 19.22 -19.72 15.86
C TYR A 271 20.02 -19.84 14.57
N ILE A 272 21.32 -19.53 14.62
CA ILE A 272 22.20 -19.43 13.44
C ILE A 272 23.25 -20.53 13.53
N GLU A 273 23.40 -21.30 12.47
CA GLU A 273 24.42 -22.34 12.35
C GLU A 273 25.81 -21.71 12.17
N GLU A 274 26.82 -22.17 12.93
CA GLU A 274 28.19 -21.60 12.90
C GLU A 274 28.96 -21.90 11.61
N SER A 275 28.75 -23.08 11.00
CA SER A 275 29.47 -23.51 9.80
C SER A 275 29.06 -22.75 8.53
N SER A 276 27.77 -22.38 8.45
CA SER A 276 27.17 -21.81 7.26
C SER A 276 26.64 -20.38 7.46
N TRP A 277 26.39 -19.94 8.69
CA TRP A 277 25.67 -18.70 9.03
C TRP A 277 24.21 -18.65 8.55
N LYS A 278 23.63 -19.80 8.17
CA LYS A 278 22.20 -19.96 7.86
C LYS A 278 21.35 -19.90 9.12
N VAL A 279 20.13 -19.40 8.98
CA VAL A 279 19.10 -19.48 10.01
C VAL A 279 18.59 -20.91 10.07
N TYR A 280 18.81 -21.55 11.22
CA TYR A 280 18.33 -22.89 11.54
C TYR A 280 16.87 -22.88 12.02
N PHE A 281 16.56 -21.90 12.87
CA PHE A 281 15.26 -21.71 13.47
C PHE A 281 15.09 -20.22 13.83
N ALA A 282 13.87 -19.70 13.79
CA ALA A 282 13.57 -18.34 14.20
C ALA A 282 12.32 -18.31 15.08
N VAL A 283 12.37 -17.60 16.20
CA VAL A 283 11.20 -17.26 17.03
C VAL A 283 11.04 -15.75 16.98
N LEU A 284 10.13 -15.28 16.15
CA LEU A 284 9.93 -13.86 15.85
C LEU A 284 8.66 -13.36 16.52
N LYS A 285 8.70 -12.13 17.01
CA LYS A 285 7.58 -11.46 17.68
C LYS A 285 7.34 -10.11 17.05
N SER A 286 6.08 -9.81 16.78
CA SER A 286 5.63 -8.51 16.29
C SER A 286 4.45 -8.01 17.10
N GLU A 287 4.38 -6.69 17.29
CA GLU A 287 3.26 -6.04 17.96
C GLU A 287 2.71 -4.92 17.08
N SER A 288 1.42 -4.95 16.77
CA SER A 288 0.77 -3.94 15.95
C SER A 288 -0.69 -3.76 16.34
N GLN A 289 -1.07 -2.55 16.74
CA GLN A 289 -2.47 -2.15 16.94
C GLN A 289 -3.29 -3.12 17.82
N GLY A 290 -2.71 -3.67 18.89
CA GLY A 290 -3.40 -4.63 19.76
C GLY A 290 -3.34 -6.09 19.29
N LEU A 291 -2.59 -6.38 18.23
CA LEU A 291 -2.18 -7.73 17.82
C LEU A 291 -0.76 -7.98 18.31
N GLU A 292 -0.57 -9.04 19.09
CA GLU A 292 0.73 -9.59 19.46
C GLU A 292 0.87 -10.95 18.79
N THR A 293 1.82 -11.07 17.85
CA THR A 293 2.08 -12.32 17.13
C THR A 293 3.44 -12.85 17.56
N THR A 294 3.50 -14.13 17.92
CA THR A 294 4.75 -14.90 18.03
C THR A 294 4.76 -15.97 16.96
N THR A 295 5.68 -15.89 16.01
CA THR A 295 5.85 -16.86 14.93
C THR A 295 7.16 -17.62 15.08
N SER A 296 7.07 -18.94 15.19
CA SER A 296 8.21 -19.85 15.13
C SER A 296 8.34 -20.43 13.73
N ILE A 297 9.55 -20.43 13.19
CA ILE A 297 9.85 -20.88 11.82
C ILE A 297 11.04 -21.83 11.90
N SER A 298 10.87 -23.02 11.31
CA SER A 298 11.94 -24.00 11.19
C SER A 298 12.42 -24.08 9.75
N TYR A 299 13.73 -24.03 9.54
CA TYR A 299 14.36 -24.04 8.22
C TYR A 299 15.04 -25.38 7.94
N HIS A 300 14.91 -25.90 6.73
CA HIS A 300 15.66 -27.05 6.28
C HIS A 300 16.64 -26.65 5.16
N ASP A 301 17.82 -27.25 5.20
CA ASP A 301 18.82 -27.10 4.14
C ASP A 301 18.61 -28.23 3.12
N PHE A 302 18.27 -27.86 1.90
CA PHE A 302 18.06 -28.78 0.78
C PHE A 302 19.35 -29.01 -0.02
N GLY A 303 20.49 -28.51 0.47
CA GLY A 303 21.76 -28.51 -0.25
C GLY A 303 21.91 -27.30 -1.17
N ASP A 304 23.09 -27.12 -1.76
CA ASP A 304 23.36 -26.07 -2.75
C ASP A 304 22.98 -24.63 -2.29
N ASP A 305 23.17 -24.35 -1.00
CA ASP A 305 22.80 -23.08 -0.36
C ASP A 305 21.29 -22.79 -0.28
N ILE A 306 20.43 -23.78 -0.56
CA ILE A 306 18.98 -23.67 -0.50
C ILE A 306 18.49 -23.92 0.93
N SER A 307 18.22 -22.84 1.66
CA SER A 307 17.64 -22.87 3.01
C SER A 307 16.21 -22.33 2.98
N LEU A 308 15.23 -23.23 3.14
CA LEU A 308 13.81 -22.88 3.03
C LEU A 308 13.02 -23.28 4.28
N PRO A 309 11.98 -22.52 4.64
CA PRO A 309 11.13 -22.80 5.79
C PRO A 309 10.23 -24.01 5.54
N VAL A 310 10.22 -24.97 6.45
CA VAL A 310 9.46 -26.23 6.31
C VAL A 310 8.27 -26.33 7.27
N SER A 311 8.21 -25.46 8.28
CA SER A 311 7.05 -25.34 9.15
C SER A 311 6.96 -23.96 9.78
N TYR A 312 5.72 -23.55 10.09
CA TYR A 312 5.42 -22.33 10.81
C TYR A 312 4.45 -22.62 11.95
N PHE A 313 4.70 -22.00 13.09
CA PHE A 313 3.73 -21.93 14.19
C PHE A 313 3.51 -20.46 14.56
N SER A 314 2.27 -19.99 14.52
CA SER A 314 1.96 -18.60 14.91
C SER A 314 0.94 -18.58 16.04
N ASP A 315 1.31 -17.99 17.18
CA ASP A 315 0.43 -17.66 18.30
C ASP A 315 0.08 -16.17 18.24
N VAL A 316 -1.14 -15.87 17.82
CA VAL A 316 -1.65 -14.51 17.61
C VAL A 316 -2.62 -14.16 18.72
N LYS A 317 -2.23 -13.26 19.60
CA LYS A 317 -3.11 -12.70 20.63
C LYS A 317 -3.66 -11.39 20.12
N PHE A 318 -4.97 -11.23 20.12
CA PHE A 318 -5.60 -9.98 19.76
C PHE A 318 -6.35 -9.37 20.94
N ASN A 319 -6.21 -8.06 21.08
CA ASN A 319 -6.90 -7.21 22.02
C ASN A 319 -7.36 -5.96 21.26
N LEU A 320 -8.53 -6.06 20.65
CA LEU A 320 -9.09 -5.06 19.74
C LEU A 320 -10.49 -4.68 20.20
N LEU A 321 -10.76 -3.38 20.32
CA LEU A 321 -12.09 -2.85 20.71
C LEU A 321 -12.67 -3.53 21.97
N LEU A 322 -11.82 -3.76 22.97
CA LEU A 322 -12.14 -4.44 24.25
C LEU A 322 -12.51 -5.94 24.12
N SER A 323 -12.42 -6.51 22.92
CA SER A 323 -12.52 -7.95 22.68
C SER A 323 -11.13 -8.60 22.70
N LYS A 324 -11.05 -9.81 23.25
CA LYS A 324 -9.80 -10.56 23.43
C LYS A 324 -9.94 -11.97 22.89
N GLY A 325 -8.91 -12.45 22.20
CA GLY A 325 -8.84 -13.82 21.76
C GLY A 325 -7.44 -14.22 21.37
N ILE A 326 -7.29 -15.51 21.10
CA ILE A 326 -6.04 -16.12 20.67
C ILE A 326 -6.34 -16.95 19.44
N ILE A 327 -5.49 -16.84 18.43
CA ILE A 327 -5.52 -17.69 17.24
C ILE A 327 -4.16 -18.38 17.14
N ARG A 328 -4.17 -19.71 17.06
CA ARG A 328 -2.97 -20.51 16.82
C ARG A 328 -3.02 -21.11 15.43
N TYR A 329 -1.99 -20.88 14.66
CA TYR A 329 -1.80 -21.48 13.34
C TYR A 329 -0.64 -22.47 13.35
N TYR A 330 -0.86 -23.63 12.76
CA TYR A 330 0.16 -24.64 12.50
C TYR A 330 0.21 -24.86 10.99
N THR A 331 1.36 -24.58 10.38
CA THR A 331 1.55 -24.74 8.93
C THR A 331 2.68 -25.71 8.67
N ALA A 332 2.38 -26.73 7.88
CA ALA A 332 3.32 -27.71 7.33
C ALA A 332 3.53 -27.42 5.84
N VAL A 333 4.77 -27.50 5.38
CA VAL A 333 5.17 -27.16 4.00
C VAL A 333 5.87 -28.34 3.35
N LYS A 334 5.46 -28.67 2.13
CA LYS A 334 6.11 -29.65 1.25
C LYS A 334 6.54 -28.96 -0.02
N TYR A 335 7.78 -29.15 -0.43
CA TYR A 335 8.31 -28.61 -1.68
C TYR A 335 8.30 -29.69 -2.76
N ASP A 336 7.49 -29.49 -3.79
CA ASP A 336 7.40 -30.42 -4.91
C ASP A 336 8.55 -30.19 -5.89
N ASN A 337 8.83 -28.93 -6.19
CA ASN A 337 9.89 -28.53 -7.11
C ASN A 337 10.65 -27.31 -6.57
N ILE A 338 11.98 -27.31 -6.73
CA ILE A 338 12.85 -26.18 -6.42
C ILE A 338 13.80 -25.99 -7.60
N SER A 339 13.82 -24.79 -8.17
CA SER A 339 14.67 -24.43 -9.32
C SER A 339 15.58 -23.24 -9.01
N ARG A 340 16.81 -23.33 -9.50
CA ARG A 340 17.82 -22.25 -9.49
C ARG A 340 17.84 -21.47 -10.80
N SER A 341 17.16 -21.96 -11.83
CA SER A 341 17.06 -21.30 -13.13
C SER A 341 15.89 -20.33 -13.12
N GLU A 342 16.12 -19.15 -13.68
CA GLU A 342 15.05 -18.17 -13.90
C GLU A 342 14.00 -18.77 -14.83
N ILE A 343 12.74 -18.60 -14.46
CA ILE A 343 11.59 -18.91 -15.30
C ILE A 343 11.09 -17.58 -15.83
N GLU A 344 11.01 -17.43 -17.15
CA GLU A 344 10.35 -16.28 -17.74
C GLU A 344 8.85 -16.36 -17.44
N LEU A 345 8.38 -15.37 -16.70
CA LEU A 345 6.97 -15.09 -16.54
C LEU A 345 6.43 -14.63 -17.91
N ASP A 346 5.64 -15.48 -18.57
CA ASP A 346 4.87 -15.09 -19.76
C ASP A 346 3.69 -14.20 -19.34
N LEU A 347 4.03 -12.99 -18.89
CA LEU A 347 3.06 -11.96 -18.55
C LEU A 347 2.76 -11.16 -19.81
N PRO A 348 1.48 -10.82 -20.06
CA PRO A 348 1.14 -9.83 -21.07
C PRO A 348 1.95 -8.56 -20.79
N GLU A 349 2.61 -8.02 -21.82
CA GLU A 349 3.50 -6.84 -21.72
C GLU A 349 2.84 -5.59 -21.07
N ASP A 350 1.52 -5.63 -20.89
CA ASP A 350 0.63 -4.56 -20.43
C ASP A 350 0.09 -4.74 -18.98
N GLU A 351 0.38 -5.84 -18.25
CA GLU A 351 -0.05 -6.04 -16.85
C GLU A 351 1.13 -5.95 -15.86
N GLU A 352 1.00 -5.11 -14.83
CA GLU A 352 1.97 -5.12 -13.73
C GLU A 352 1.82 -6.42 -12.92
N PRO A 353 2.91 -7.16 -12.67
CA PRO A 353 2.82 -8.37 -11.85
C PRO A 353 2.38 -8.00 -10.44
N VAL A 354 1.21 -8.50 -10.05
CA VAL A 354 0.74 -8.41 -8.66
C VAL A 354 1.65 -9.29 -7.81
N LYS A 355 2.61 -8.67 -7.11
CA LYS A 355 3.63 -9.36 -6.30
C LYS A 355 3.09 -10.45 -5.37
N LYS A 356 1.88 -10.28 -4.85
CA LYS A 356 1.21 -11.27 -4.00
C LYS A 356 -0.21 -11.46 -4.47
N GLN A 357 -0.49 -12.62 -5.07
CA GLN A 357 -1.80 -13.00 -5.55
C GLN A 357 -2.33 -14.18 -4.74
N VAL A 358 -3.52 -14.02 -4.15
CA VAL A 358 -4.24 -15.12 -3.48
C VAL A 358 -5.50 -15.41 -4.29
N LEU A 359 -5.56 -16.60 -4.86
CA LEU A 359 -6.69 -17.14 -5.62
C LEU A 359 -7.37 -18.21 -4.78
N THR A 360 -8.70 -18.29 -4.84
CA THR A 360 -9.46 -19.34 -4.17
C THR A 360 -10.28 -20.08 -5.21
N ASN A 361 -10.08 -21.40 -5.29
CA ASN A 361 -10.82 -22.22 -6.23
C ASN A 361 -12.30 -22.30 -5.83
N GLU A 362 -13.21 -22.30 -6.81
CA GLU A 362 -14.66 -22.29 -6.57
C GLU A 362 -15.14 -23.50 -5.73
N LEU A 363 -14.44 -24.62 -5.83
CA LEU A 363 -14.71 -25.85 -5.08
C LEU A 363 -13.98 -25.94 -3.74
N ALA A 364 -13.18 -24.93 -3.36
CA ALA A 364 -12.34 -24.99 -2.17
C ALA A 364 -13.15 -25.19 -0.88
N SER A 365 -14.32 -24.55 -0.76
CA SER A 365 -15.22 -24.71 0.39
C SER A 365 -16.18 -25.90 0.28
N LYS A 366 -16.09 -26.70 -0.80
CA LYS A 366 -17.00 -27.82 -1.11
C LYS A 366 -16.26 -29.16 -1.23
N ARG A 367 -15.06 -29.27 -0.65
CA ARG A 367 -14.27 -30.50 -0.67
C ARG A 367 -14.90 -31.57 0.24
N GLU A 368 -14.97 -32.81 -0.26
CA GLU A 368 -15.45 -33.97 0.48
C GLU A 368 -14.41 -34.48 1.50
N ASP A 369 -14.83 -35.31 2.46
CA ASP A 369 -13.95 -35.84 3.51
C ASP A 369 -12.76 -36.64 2.95
N ALA A 370 -12.95 -37.35 1.82
CA ALA A 370 -11.88 -38.11 1.17
C ALA A 370 -10.71 -37.22 0.71
N PHE A 371 -10.98 -35.96 0.35
CA PHE A 371 -9.93 -34.98 0.03
C PHE A 371 -9.09 -34.70 1.28
N TRP A 372 -9.74 -34.42 2.41
CA TRP A 372 -9.05 -34.12 3.66
C TRP A 372 -8.31 -35.34 4.20
N ASP A 373 -8.86 -36.54 4.09
CA ASP A 373 -8.17 -37.76 4.52
C ASP A 373 -6.84 -37.97 3.80
N ASN A 374 -6.69 -37.46 2.58
CA ASN A 374 -5.43 -37.53 1.83
C ASN A 374 -4.43 -36.42 2.17
N HIS A 375 -4.88 -35.22 2.51
CA HIS A 375 -4.01 -34.05 2.70
C HIS A 375 -3.79 -33.66 4.18
N ARG A 376 -4.60 -34.21 5.10
CA ARG A 376 -4.56 -33.84 6.52
C ARG A 376 -3.31 -34.37 7.20
N LEU A 377 -2.50 -33.46 7.76
CA LEU A 377 -1.22 -33.79 8.41
C LEU A 377 -1.28 -33.80 9.96
N GLN A 378 -2.45 -33.54 10.53
CA GLN A 378 -2.69 -33.58 11.98
C GLN A 378 -4.00 -34.31 12.27
N PRO A 379 -4.08 -35.11 13.34
CA PRO A 379 -5.35 -35.68 13.77
C PRO A 379 -6.31 -34.58 14.24
N LEU A 380 -7.62 -34.81 14.05
CA LEU A 380 -8.65 -33.92 14.56
C LEU A 380 -8.69 -34.00 16.09
N ILE A 381 -8.87 -32.84 16.74
CA ILE A 381 -8.93 -32.73 18.20
C ILE A 381 -10.30 -33.27 18.65
N LYS A 382 -10.31 -34.17 19.64
CA LYS A 382 -11.53 -34.89 20.08
C LYS A 382 -12.63 -34.00 20.70
N ASP A 383 -12.31 -32.77 21.10
CA ASP A 383 -13.18 -31.87 21.88
C ASP A 383 -13.62 -30.58 21.14
N SER A 384 -13.25 -30.40 19.87
CA SER A 384 -13.74 -29.26 19.09
C SER A 384 -15.19 -29.49 18.66
N THR A 385 -16.11 -28.64 19.12
CA THR A 385 -17.51 -28.65 18.65
C THR A 385 -17.54 -28.15 17.21
N TYR A 386 -17.51 -29.08 16.26
CA TYR A 386 -17.71 -28.82 14.83
C TYR A 386 -19.17 -28.47 14.55
N GLN A 387 -19.61 -27.28 14.93
CA GLN A 387 -20.86 -26.74 14.38
C GLN A 387 -20.49 -25.84 13.21
N MET A 388 -20.70 -26.34 12.00
CA MET A 388 -20.69 -25.52 10.79
C MET A 388 -21.72 -24.42 10.96
N ILE A 389 -21.26 -23.22 11.26
CA ILE A 389 -22.09 -22.04 11.09
C ILE A 389 -21.87 -21.62 9.66
N SER A 390 -22.90 -21.84 8.85
CA SER A 390 -23.02 -21.20 7.56
C SER A 390 -22.97 -19.70 7.79
N VAL A 391 -21.78 -19.11 7.63
CA VAL A 391 -21.65 -17.66 7.57
C VAL A 391 -22.40 -17.25 6.31
N PRO A 392 -23.52 -16.51 6.43
CA PRO A 392 -24.29 -16.14 5.25
C PRO A 392 -23.42 -15.34 4.30
N ASP A 393 -23.60 -15.59 3.01
CA ASP A 393 -22.85 -14.97 1.92
C ASP A 393 -22.80 -13.45 2.09
N ARG A 394 -21.61 -12.88 1.86
CA ARG A 394 -21.33 -11.45 2.05
C ARG A 394 -22.25 -10.60 1.17
N THR A 395 -23.32 -10.07 1.75
CA THR A 395 -24.03 -8.96 1.11
C THR A 395 -23.29 -7.67 1.43
N HIS A 396 -22.39 -7.27 0.53
CA HIS A 396 -21.82 -5.92 0.56
C HIS A 396 -22.97 -4.90 0.44
N ILE A 397 -23.26 -4.19 1.53
CA ILE A 397 -24.23 -3.09 1.53
C ILE A 397 -23.61 -1.95 0.70
N ASN A 398 -24.03 -1.86 -0.56
CA ASN A 398 -23.56 -0.80 -1.45
C ASN A 398 -24.44 0.44 -1.25
N PHE A 399 -23.89 1.48 -0.60
CA PHE A 399 -24.59 2.73 -0.31
C PHE A 399 -25.15 3.40 -1.57
N SER A 400 -24.49 3.23 -2.73
CA SER A 400 -24.94 3.79 -4.02
C SER A 400 -26.22 3.14 -4.57
N LYS A 401 -26.65 1.97 -4.06
CA LYS A 401 -27.90 1.32 -4.49
C LYS A 401 -29.14 1.94 -3.85
N PHE A 402 -29.01 2.69 -2.75
CA PHE A 402 -30.12 3.39 -2.11
C PHE A 402 -30.44 4.69 -2.85
N TRP A 403 -31.72 5.10 -2.84
CA TRP A 403 -32.15 6.33 -3.51
C TRP A 403 -31.41 7.58 -3.01
N LEU A 404 -31.15 7.67 -1.70
CA LEU A 404 -30.31 8.73 -1.11
C LEU A 404 -28.85 8.66 -1.60
N GLY A 405 -28.31 7.46 -1.77
CA GLY A 405 -26.97 7.24 -2.32
C GLY A 405 -26.86 7.72 -3.76
N LYS A 406 -27.85 7.40 -4.59
CA LYS A 406 -27.94 7.88 -5.98
C LYS A 406 -28.03 9.40 -6.08
N VAL A 407 -28.85 10.03 -5.23
CA VAL A 407 -28.96 11.50 -5.18
C VAL A 407 -27.63 12.14 -4.75
N MET A 408 -26.98 11.59 -3.72
CA MET A 408 -25.75 12.18 -3.17
C MET A 408 -24.51 11.98 -4.06
N LEU A 409 -24.36 10.79 -4.65
CA LEU A 409 -23.16 10.39 -5.40
C LEU A 409 -23.34 10.48 -6.93
N GLY A 410 -24.58 10.53 -7.40
CA GLY A 410 -24.92 10.39 -8.83
C GLY A 410 -25.26 8.95 -9.20
N ASP A 411 -25.82 8.76 -10.40
CA ASP A 411 -26.10 7.45 -10.98
C ASP A 411 -26.01 7.51 -12.52
N TYR A 412 -25.98 6.34 -13.14
CA TYR A 412 -26.04 6.21 -14.58
C TYR A 412 -27.44 6.57 -15.11
N ILE A 413 -27.50 7.55 -16.01
CA ILE A 413 -28.69 7.85 -16.80
C ILE A 413 -28.85 6.80 -17.90
N ALA A 414 -27.73 6.40 -18.52
CA ALA A 414 -27.69 5.39 -19.55
C ALA A 414 -26.37 4.59 -19.48
N GLY A 415 -26.45 3.29 -19.71
CA GLY A 415 -25.28 2.40 -19.62
C GLY A 415 -24.80 2.16 -18.18
N ASN A 416 -23.57 1.68 -18.05
CA ASN A 416 -22.84 1.46 -16.80
C ASN A 416 -21.32 1.46 -17.07
N ASP A 417 -20.50 1.11 -16.08
CA ASP A 417 -19.03 1.11 -16.20
C ASP A 417 -18.48 0.21 -17.33
N THR A 418 -19.22 -0.83 -17.73
CA THR A 418 -18.79 -1.85 -18.70
C THR A 418 -19.43 -1.71 -20.08
N THR A 419 -20.44 -0.86 -20.23
CA THR A 419 -21.08 -0.63 -21.54
C THR A 419 -20.21 0.23 -22.45
N ARG A 420 -20.33 0.02 -23.77
CA ARG A 420 -19.63 0.85 -24.76
C ARG A 420 -20.01 2.32 -24.68
N PHE A 421 -21.24 2.63 -24.31
CA PHE A 421 -21.67 4.00 -24.05
C PHE A 421 -22.16 4.09 -22.62
N SER A 422 -21.73 5.10 -21.88
CA SER A 422 -22.28 5.42 -20.58
C SER A 422 -22.41 6.92 -20.38
N LEU A 423 -23.48 7.30 -19.70
CA LEU A 423 -23.80 8.66 -19.31
C LEU A 423 -24.19 8.67 -17.84
N LYS A 424 -23.43 9.39 -17.02
CA LYS A 424 -23.65 9.53 -15.58
C LYS A 424 -23.92 10.99 -15.26
N TYR A 425 -24.91 11.25 -14.39
CA TYR A 425 -25.02 12.55 -13.75
C TYR A 425 -24.27 12.50 -12.43
N ASN A 426 -23.67 13.63 -12.06
CA ASN A 426 -23.00 13.74 -10.79
C ASN A 426 -23.99 14.26 -9.73
N GLY A 427 -23.96 13.66 -8.54
CA GLY A 427 -24.94 13.91 -7.47
C GLY A 427 -24.92 15.33 -6.88
N VAL A 428 -25.56 15.54 -5.73
CA VAL A 428 -25.81 16.86 -5.10
C VAL A 428 -24.57 17.77 -5.05
N LYS A 429 -23.36 17.22 -4.84
CA LYS A 429 -22.09 17.97 -4.86
C LYS A 429 -21.90 18.82 -6.13
N TYR A 430 -22.34 18.32 -7.28
CA TYR A 430 -22.20 19.01 -8.56
C TYR A 430 -23.44 19.81 -8.94
N ILE A 431 -24.53 19.67 -8.18
CA ILE A 431 -25.73 20.49 -8.30
C ILE A 431 -25.50 21.88 -7.72
N PHE A 432 -24.96 21.93 -6.50
CA PHE A 432 -24.53 23.15 -5.81
C PHE A 432 -23.01 23.26 -5.87
N ARG A 433 -22.48 23.60 -7.04
CA ARG A 433 -21.05 23.46 -7.32
C ARG A 433 -20.19 24.45 -6.52
N ASP A 434 -20.63 25.71 -6.44
CA ASP A 434 -19.83 26.85 -5.97
C ASP A 434 -20.75 28.00 -5.53
N TYR A 435 -20.24 28.89 -4.67
CA TYR A 435 -20.83 30.19 -4.39
C TYR A 435 -19.73 31.22 -4.12
N ASN A 436 -19.87 32.41 -4.70
CA ASN A 436 -18.97 33.55 -4.47
C ASN A 436 -19.73 34.86 -4.72
N TYR A 437 -19.17 36.00 -4.29
CA TYR A 437 -19.83 37.30 -4.39
C TYR A 437 -20.00 37.83 -5.83
N VAL A 438 -19.27 37.26 -6.79
CA VAL A 438 -19.38 37.63 -8.21
C VAL A 438 -20.55 36.91 -8.86
N ASP A 439 -20.63 35.59 -8.72
CA ASP A 439 -21.59 34.73 -9.42
C ASP A 439 -22.84 34.39 -8.60
N GLY A 440 -22.84 34.61 -7.29
CA GLY A 440 -23.81 34.01 -6.39
C GLY A 440 -23.72 32.48 -6.42
N PHE A 441 -24.85 31.80 -6.21
CA PHE A 441 -24.93 30.34 -6.29
C PHE A 441 -24.82 29.85 -7.74
N TRP A 442 -24.01 28.81 -7.92
CA TRP A 442 -23.96 28.01 -9.14
C TRP A 442 -24.93 26.84 -9.04
N LEU A 443 -25.98 26.86 -9.87
CA LEU A 443 -27.03 25.84 -9.91
C LEU A 443 -26.99 25.12 -11.25
N GLY A 444 -26.72 23.82 -11.26
CA GLY A 444 -26.60 23.11 -12.53
C GLY A 444 -26.15 21.67 -12.38
N ASN A 445 -25.41 21.13 -13.36
CA ASN A 445 -24.75 19.84 -13.20
C ASN A 445 -23.57 19.71 -14.19
N LYS A 446 -22.70 18.74 -13.91
CA LYS A 446 -21.65 18.24 -14.78
C LYS A 446 -21.93 16.77 -15.05
N PHE A 447 -21.92 16.35 -16.30
CA PHE A 447 -22.16 14.96 -16.68
C PHE A 447 -20.86 14.29 -17.09
N ASP A 448 -20.80 12.97 -16.91
CA ASP A 448 -19.70 12.14 -17.39
C ASP A 448 -20.22 11.27 -18.54
N LEU A 449 -19.68 11.48 -19.73
CA LEU A 449 -20.00 10.71 -20.92
C LEU A 449 -18.76 9.92 -21.33
N LYS A 450 -18.91 8.61 -21.50
CA LYS A 450 -17.85 7.72 -21.97
C LYS A 450 -18.35 6.92 -23.15
N TYR A 451 -17.56 6.91 -24.22
CA TYR A 451 -17.78 6.11 -25.41
C TYR A 451 -16.55 5.27 -25.74
N ASP A 452 -16.64 3.97 -25.56
CA ASP A 452 -15.63 2.98 -25.93
C ASP A 452 -15.85 2.52 -27.37
N ILE A 453 -14.85 2.75 -28.22
CA ILE A 453 -14.93 2.45 -29.65
C ILE A 453 -14.64 0.95 -29.86
N ASN A 454 -13.47 0.49 -29.41
CA ASN A 454 -12.92 -0.84 -29.74
C ASN A 454 -12.15 -1.50 -28.56
N GLY A 455 -12.36 -1.07 -27.30
CA GLY A 455 -11.63 -1.51 -26.11
C GLY A 455 -10.19 -0.98 -25.97
N LYS A 456 -9.64 -0.40 -27.05
CA LYS A 456 -8.29 0.19 -27.12
C LYS A 456 -8.29 1.71 -27.15
N THR A 457 -9.38 2.32 -27.58
CA THR A 457 -9.57 3.77 -27.68
C THR A 457 -10.94 4.13 -27.11
N ASN A 458 -10.98 5.25 -26.41
CA ASN A 458 -12.23 5.77 -25.87
C ASN A 458 -12.29 7.29 -26.03
N ILE A 459 -13.51 7.81 -25.97
CA ILE A 459 -13.80 9.23 -25.88
C ILE A 459 -14.48 9.45 -24.53
N GLU A 460 -13.95 10.38 -23.76
CA GLU A 460 -14.50 10.82 -22.49
C GLU A 460 -14.88 12.30 -22.65
N ALA A 461 -16.12 12.65 -22.34
CA ALA A 461 -16.60 14.02 -22.43
C ALA A 461 -17.27 14.43 -21.12
N TYR A 462 -17.00 15.65 -20.68
CA TYR A 462 -17.47 16.16 -19.41
C TYR A 462 -18.27 17.46 -19.57
N PRO A 463 -19.45 17.42 -20.23
CA PRO A 463 -20.24 18.62 -20.44
C PRO A 463 -20.78 19.15 -19.11
N TYR A 464 -20.79 20.46 -18.96
CA TYR A 464 -21.34 21.14 -17.80
C TYR A 464 -22.25 22.28 -18.21
N ILE A 465 -23.27 22.51 -17.40
CA ILE A 465 -24.21 23.62 -17.54
C ILE A 465 -24.57 24.13 -16.15
N TYR A 466 -24.44 25.43 -15.93
CA TYR A 466 -24.66 26.09 -14.65
C TYR A 466 -25.33 27.45 -14.83
N TYR A 467 -26.39 27.70 -14.09
CA TYR A 467 -26.97 29.03 -13.90
C TYR A 467 -26.29 29.72 -12.71
N VAL A 468 -25.73 30.91 -12.92
CA VAL A 468 -25.15 31.74 -11.87
C VAL A 468 -26.12 32.84 -11.47
N THR A 469 -26.57 32.78 -10.22
CA THR A 469 -27.69 33.60 -9.70
C THR A 469 -27.36 35.08 -9.53
N GLY A 470 -26.13 35.44 -9.16
CA GLY A 470 -25.71 36.83 -8.98
C GLY A 470 -25.62 37.61 -10.28
N ARG A 471 -25.19 36.95 -11.37
CA ARG A 471 -25.07 37.57 -12.72
C ARG A 471 -26.24 37.29 -13.64
N ASN A 472 -27.21 36.47 -13.23
CA ASN A 472 -28.32 35.99 -14.05
C ASN A 472 -27.86 35.45 -15.42
N ARG A 473 -26.85 34.57 -15.41
CA ARG A 473 -26.19 34.07 -16.63
C ARG A 473 -26.08 32.55 -16.62
N ILE A 474 -26.19 31.94 -17.80
CA ILE A 474 -25.85 30.53 -18.01
C ILE A 474 -24.38 30.42 -18.42
N LEU A 475 -23.66 29.53 -17.75
CA LEU A 475 -22.30 29.10 -18.02
C LEU A 475 -22.34 27.66 -18.51
N GLY A 476 -21.61 27.37 -19.58
CA GLY A 476 -21.61 26.04 -20.17
C GLY A 476 -20.35 25.76 -20.95
N GLY A 477 -20.03 24.48 -21.10
CA GLY A 477 -18.84 24.02 -21.80
C GLY A 477 -18.68 22.51 -21.73
N SER A 478 -17.57 22.02 -22.27
CA SER A 478 -17.20 20.61 -22.22
C SER A 478 -15.69 20.44 -22.25
N ASP A 479 -15.21 19.44 -21.52
CA ASP A 479 -13.85 18.91 -21.63
C ASP A 479 -13.95 17.55 -22.34
N ILE A 480 -13.46 17.45 -23.57
CA ILE A 480 -13.54 16.23 -24.39
C ILE A 480 -12.13 15.67 -24.55
N THR A 481 -11.91 14.43 -24.14
CA THR A 481 -10.64 13.72 -24.26
C THR A 481 -10.82 12.50 -25.15
N TYR A 482 -10.04 12.44 -26.23
CA TYR A 482 -9.90 11.27 -27.09
C TYR A 482 -8.61 10.54 -26.74
N ASN A 483 -8.73 9.40 -26.07
CA ASN A 483 -7.62 8.51 -25.77
C ASN A 483 -7.32 7.64 -26.99
N TYR A 484 -6.52 8.16 -27.91
CA TYR A 484 -6.26 7.53 -29.21
C TYR A 484 -5.17 6.46 -29.18
N ASN A 485 -4.33 6.42 -28.14
CA ASN A 485 -3.28 5.42 -28.02
C ASN A 485 -3.03 5.03 -26.55
N ARG A 486 -3.64 3.94 -26.10
CA ARG A 486 -3.48 3.44 -24.72
C ARG A 486 -2.03 3.09 -24.37
N ARG A 487 -1.27 2.47 -25.31
CA ARG A 487 0.13 2.06 -25.11
C ARG A 487 1.07 3.23 -24.85
N ARG A 488 0.92 4.31 -25.62
CA ARG A 488 1.71 5.54 -25.47
C ARG A 488 1.03 6.59 -24.58
N ARG A 489 -0.10 6.23 -23.94
CA ARG A 489 -0.98 7.13 -23.19
C ARG A 489 -1.23 8.45 -23.96
N GLY A 490 -1.50 8.31 -25.26
CA GLY A 490 -1.75 9.40 -26.19
C GLY A 490 -3.17 9.94 -26.02
N GLN A 491 -3.26 11.23 -25.70
CA GLN A 491 -4.51 11.92 -25.39
C GLN A 491 -4.61 13.21 -26.21
N LEU A 492 -5.72 13.37 -26.94
CA LEU A 492 -6.08 14.62 -27.59
C LEU A 492 -7.28 15.19 -26.82
N ALA A 493 -7.12 16.36 -26.22
CA ALA A 493 -8.17 17.01 -25.45
C ALA A 493 -8.60 18.34 -26.08
N LEU A 494 -9.91 18.51 -26.22
CA LEU A 494 -10.58 19.73 -26.65
C LEU A 494 -11.41 20.27 -25.47
N ASN A 495 -11.02 21.44 -24.96
CA ASN A 495 -11.70 22.10 -23.87
C ASN A 495 -12.29 23.41 -24.39
N PHE A 496 -13.59 23.61 -24.22
CA PHE A 496 -14.24 24.87 -24.60
C PHE A 496 -15.37 25.21 -23.64
N GLY A 497 -15.71 26.50 -23.57
CA GLY A 497 -16.85 26.95 -22.79
C GLY A 497 -16.67 28.32 -22.16
N SER A 498 -17.53 28.59 -21.19
CA SER A 498 -17.65 29.86 -20.47
C SER A 498 -17.66 29.58 -18.97
N ARG A 499 -16.72 30.15 -18.22
CA ARG A 499 -16.67 30.04 -16.75
C ARG A 499 -16.07 31.29 -16.12
N SER A 500 -16.49 31.63 -14.91
CA SER A 500 -15.68 32.50 -14.05
C SER A 500 -14.46 31.71 -13.61
N ASP A 501 -13.25 32.27 -13.67
CA ASP A 501 -11.99 31.67 -13.22
C ASP A 501 -11.25 32.58 -12.24
N ASP A 502 -10.48 31.96 -11.35
CA ASP A 502 -9.66 32.66 -10.37
C ASP A 502 -8.38 33.20 -11.03
N PHE A 503 -7.97 34.43 -10.68
CA PHE A 503 -6.68 34.99 -11.08
C PHE A 503 -5.47 34.16 -10.60
N ASN A 504 -5.55 33.48 -9.44
CA ASN A 504 -4.55 32.53 -8.94
C ASN A 504 -5.18 31.18 -8.58
N ASN A 505 -5.26 30.29 -9.57
CA ASN A 505 -5.84 28.96 -9.40
C ASN A 505 -4.93 27.91 -8.71
N LEU A 506 -3.69 28.28 -8.35
CA LEU A 506 -2.71 27.37 -7.75
C LEU A 506 -2.81 27.31 -6.22
N SER A 507 -3.43 28.31 -5.61
CA SER A 507 -3.37 28.59 -4.18
C SER A 507 -4.57 28.12 -3.40
N LEU A 508 -5.75 28.69 -3.65
CA LEU A 508 -6.94 28.43 -2.86
C LEU A 508 -7.96 27.70 -3.70
N THR A 509 -8.43 26.56 -3.19
CA THR A 509 -9.49 25.83 -3.86
C THR A 509 -10.78 26.66 -3.86
N ARG A 510 -11.56 26.54 -4.92
CA ARG A 510 -12.90 27.15 -4.98
C ARG A 510 -13.78 26.75 -3.81
N TYR A 511 -13.64 25.52 -3.32
CA TYR A 511 -14.38 25.05 -2.15
C TYR A 511 -14.01 25.79 -0.86
N GLN A 512 -12.75 26.16 -0.67
CA GLN A 512 -12.34 26.99 0.46
C GLN A 512 -12.95 28.39 0.36
N ASN A 513 -12.87 29.01 -0.83
CA ASN A 513 -13.47 30.32 -1.05
C ASN A 513 -14.99 30.28 -0.91
N TYR A 514 -15.63 29.22 -1.40
CA TYR A 514 -17.07 28.96 -1.27
C TYR A 514 -17.50 28.97 0.19
N PHE A 515 -16.88 28.14 1.01
CA PHE A 515 -17.21 28.05 2.43
C PHE A 515 -16.94 29.37 3.16
N ALA A 516 -15.80 30.01 2.88
CA ALA A 516 -15.47 31.31 3.47
C ALA A 516 -16.46 32.41 3.09
N SER A 517 -16.87 32.48 1.82
CA SER A 517 -17.80 33.49 1.32
C SER A 517 -19.20 33.26 1.90
N LEU A 518 -19.69 32.03 1.85
CA LEU A 518 -21.06 31.70 2.28
C LEU A 518 -21.21 31.80 3.81
N VAL A 519 -20.24 31.31 4.58
CA VAL A 519 -20.35 31.21 6.04
C VAL A 519 -19.72 32.41 6.73
N PHE A 520 -18.48 32.76 6.42
CA PHE A 520 -17.73 33.75 7.20
C PHE A 520 -17.85 35.19 6.71
N GLY A 521 -18.43 35.41 5.53
CA GLY A 521 -18.52 36.76 4.97
C GLY A 521 -17.17 37.26 4.41
N GLU A 522 -16.28 36.35 4.01
CA GLU A 522 -14.90 36.64 3.58
C GLU A 522 -14.59 35.98 2.22
N ASN A 523 -14.01 36.72 1.28
CA ASN A 523 -13.52 36.20 0.00
C ASN A 523 -11.99 36.30 -0.09
N TYR A 524 -11.40 35.20 -0.55
CA TYR A 524 -9.96 35.04 -0.73
C TYR A 524 -9.56 34.83 -2.19
N ASN A 525 -10.53 34.52 -3.06
CA ASN A 525 -10.36 34.38 -4.49
C ASN A 525 -11.06 35.54 -5.20
N PHE A 526 -10.41 36.07 -6.22
CA PHE A 526 -10.92 37.06 -7.16
C PHE A 526 -11.15 36.40 -8.51
N PHE A 527 -12.23 36.80 -9.19
CA PHE A 527 -12.70 36.09 -10.38
C PHE A 527 -12.75 36.97 -11.63
N TYR A 528 -12.48 36.39 -12.78
CA TYR A 528 -12.72 36.99 -14.09
C TYR A 528 -13.51 36.02 -14.97
N GLN A 529 -14.26 36.55 -15.93
CA GLN A 529 -14.96 35.74 -16.93
C GLN A 529 -13.96 35.24 -17.97
N ARG A 530 -13.99 33.93 -18.24
CA ARG A 530 -13.20 33.29 -19.30
C ARG A 530 -14.13 32.53 -20.26
N ASP A 531 -14.19 33.02 -21.49
CA ASP A 531 -14.77 32.31 -22.62
C ASP A 531 -13.61 31.78 -23.47
N PHE A 532 -13.49 30.45 -23.62
CA PHE A 532 -12.27 29.84 -24.12
C PHE A 532 -12.51 28.67 -25.07
N ILE A 533 -11.53 28.44 -25.92
CA ILE A 533 -11.30 27.21 -26.65
C ILE A 533 -9.82 26.85 -26.55
N ASN A 534 -9.53 25.58 -26.25
CA ASN A 534 -8.18 25.06 -26.11
C ASN A 534 -8.10 23.64 -26.67
N VAL A 535 -7.13 23.42 -27.55
CA VAL A 535 -6.78 22.10 -28.07
C VAL A 535 -5.44 21.72 -27.49
N SER A 536 -5.33 20.52 -26.93
CA SER A 536 -4.09 20.02 -26.37
C SER A 536 -3.87 18.56 -26.73
N ASN A 537 -2.61 18.20 -26.92
CA ASN A 537 -2.19 16.83 -27.14
C ASN A 537 -1.09 16.47 -26.15
N SER A 538 -1.13 15.26 -25.61
CA SER A 538 -0.01 14.70 -24.85
C SER A 538 0.23 13.25 -25.22
N ILE A 539 1.50 12.85 -25.28
CA ILE A 539 1.90 11.50 -25.66
C ILE A 539 3.24 11.14 -25.03
N HIS A 540 3.40 9.88 -24.65
CA HIS A 540 4.69 9.32 -24.28
C HIS A 540 5.38 8.81 -25.55
N LEU A 541 6.50 9.43 -25.92
CA LEU A 541 7.31 8.99 -27.06
C LEU A 541 7.94 7.61 -26.77
N ASN A 542 8.31 7.39 -25.52
CA ASN A 542 8.75 6.12 -24.94
C ASN A 542 8.45 6.14 -23.42
N LYS A 543 8.83 5.08 -22.68
CA LYS A 543 8.61 5.00 -21.22
C LYS A 543 9.24 6.18 -20.43
N LYS A 544 10.22 6.89 -20.99
CA LYS A 544 11.02 7.93 -20.31
C LYS A 544 10.64 9.36 -20.67
N ILE A 545 10.08 9.58 -21.86
CA ILE A 545 9.85 10.92 -22.42
C ILE A 545 8.36 11.14 -22.69
N LYS A 546 7.79 12.17 -22.06
CA LYS A 546 6.45 12.68 -22.33
C LYS A 546 6.57 14.04 -23.02
N VAL A 547 5.79 14.23 -24.08
CA VAL A 547 5.64 15.51 -24.77
C VAL A 547 4.20 15.97 -24.66
N ALA A 548 4.00 17.26 -24.43
CA ALA A 548 2.70 17.90 -24.43
C ALA A 548 2.74 19.19 -25.25
N ALA A 549 1.69 19.45 -26.00
CA ALA A 549 1.51 20.69 -26.73
C ALA A 549 0.08 21.18 -26.58
N SER A 550 -0.12 22.49 -26.49
CA SER A 550 -1.46 23.08 -26.45
C SER A 550 -1.50 24.42 -27.16
N ILE A 551 -2.66 24.73 -27.71
CA ILE A 551 -2.98 26.01 -28.32
C ILE A 551 -4.38 26.42 -27.88
N GLY A 552 -4.55 27.70 -27.54
CA GLY A 552 -5.82 28.19 -27.05
C GLY A 552 -6.05 29.66 -27.34
N ALA A 553 -7.34 30.01 -27.41
CA ALA A 553 -7.82 31.38 -27.53
C ALA A 553 -8.87 31.64 -26.43
N GLU A 554 -8.72 32.76 -25.73
CA GLU A 554 -9.50 33.11 -24.56
C GLU A 554 -9.93 34.57 -24.66
N LYS A 555 -11.24 34.80 -24.53
CA LYS A 555 -11.81 36.12 -24.28
C LYS A 555 -11.97 36.27 -22.77
N ARG A 556 -11.36 37.30 -22.19
CA ARG A 556 -11.27 37.46 -20.73
C ARG A 556 -11.69 38.86 -20.31
N SER A 557 -12.57 38.92 -19.32
CA SER A 557 -13.01 40.19 -18.73
C SER A 557 -13.15 40.09 -17.23
N GLY A 558 -12.62 41.07 -16.50
CA GLY A 558 -12.76 41.13 -15.04
C GLY A 558 -14.21 41.36 -14.61
N LEU A 559 -14.57 40.82 -13.45
CA LEU A 559 -15.94 40.82 -12.94
C LEU A 559 -16.10 41.74 -11.73
N SER A 560 -17.33 42.09 -11.39
CA SER A 560 -17.68 42.82 -10.16
C SER A 560 -18.45 41.93 -9.19
N ASN A 561 -18.46 42.27 -7.90
CA ASN A 561 -19.34 41.63 -6.93
C ASN A 561 -20.80 42.04 -7.21
N HIS A 562 -21.73 41.08 -7.17
CA HIS A 562 -23.16 41.27 -7.43
C HIS A 562 -24.05 40.87 -6.24
N THR A 563 -23.49 40.25 -5.20
CA THR A 563 -24.20 39.86 -3.98
C THR A 563 -23.30 40.00 -2.76
N ASP A 564 -23.90 40.25 -1.61
CA ASP A 564 -23.27 40.32 -0.28
C ASP A 564 -23.79 39.22 0.67
N PHE A 565 -24.61 38.31 0.16
CA PHE A 565 -25.29 37.29 0.97
C PHE A 565 -24.30 36.41 1.72
N ASN A 566 -24.50 36.24 3.03
CA ASN A 566 -23.78 35.25 3.81
C ASN A 566 -24.60 34.87 5.04
N ILE A 567 -24.40 33.64 5.52
CA ILE A 567 -25.24 33.03 6.57
C ILE A 567 -25.08 33.75 7.92
N LEU A 568 -23.88 34.27 8.21
CA LEU A 568 -23.58 34.91 9.49
C LEU A 568 -23.79 36.43 9.49
N GLY A 569 -24.27 37.02 8.38
CA GLY A 569 -24.51 38.46 8.26
C GLY A 569 -23.27 39.34 8.49
N ARG A 570 -22.06 38.83 8.21
CA ARG A 570 -20.79 39.54 8.37
C ARG A 570 -20.45 40.34 7.11
N ASN A 571 -19.79 41.48 7.26
CA ASN A 571 -19.43 42.36 6.16
C ASN A 571 -17.91 42.56 6.04
N ARG A 572 -17.19 41.48 5.69
CA ARG A 572 -15.73 41.50 5.44
C ARG A 572 -15.42 41.16 3.98
N ILE A 573 -16.27 41.66 3.08
CA ILE A 573 -16.20 41.40 1.64
C ILE A 573 -15.18 42.34 1.01
N LYS A 574 -14.20 41.79 0.29
CA LYS A 574 -13.25 42.54 -0.52
C LYS A 574 -13.81 42.70 -1.93
N ASP A 575 -13.66 43.90 -2.49
CA ASP A 575 -14.00 44.14 -3.89
C ASP A 575 -13.14 43.29 -4.83
N ASN A 576 -13.77 42.82 -5.91
CA ASN A 576 -13.07 42.05 -6.93
C ASN A 576 -12.11 42.95 -7.71
N ILE A 577 -10.94 42.40 -8.07
CA ILE A 577 -9.89 43.16 -8.77
C ILE A 577 -10.17 43.27 -10.28
N PHE A 578 -9.74 44.39 -10.88
CA PHE A 578 -9.85 44.69 -12.31
C PHE A 578 -11.26 44.58 -12.91
N PRO A 579 -12.31 45.10 -12.26
CA PRO A 579 -13.68 44.96 -12.75
C PRO A 579 -13.84 45.64 -14.12
N ASN A 580 -14.51 44.96 -15.06
CA ASN A 580 -14.76 45.42 -16.43
C ASN A 580 -13.53 45.55 -17.35
N ASP A 581 -12.32 45.32 -16.85
CA ASP A 581 -11.13 45.30 -17.68
C ASP A 581 -11.20 44.12 -18.66
N ARG A 582 -10.83 44.36 -19.91
CA ARG A 582 -10.70 43.31 -20.94
C ARG A 582 -9.23 43.02 -21.19
N PHE A 583 -8.87 41.74 -21.16
CA PHE A 583 -7.47 41.29 -21.26
C PHE A 583 -7.40 39.95 -22.00
N ASP A 584 -7.71 39.92 -23.29
CA ASP A 584 -7.82 38.66 -24.04
C ASP A 584 -6.45 37.95 -24.19
N ARG A 585 -6.45 36.66 -24.58
CA ARG A 585 -5.22 35.87 -24.76
C ARG A 585 -5.37 34.81 -25.84
N THR A 586 -4.44 34.81 -26.77
CA THR A 586 -4.16 33.64 -27.62
C THR A 586 -2.75 33.16 -27.31
N TYR A 587 -2.58 31.87 -27.10
CA TYR A 587 -1.31 31.30 -26.69
C TYR A 587 -1.09 29.90 -27.27
N TYR A 588 0.18 29.50 -27.30
CA TYR A 588 0.56 28.10 -27.42
C TYR A 588 1.60 27.76 -26.35
N SER A 589 1.70 26.48 -26.01
CA SER A 589 2.75 25.98 -25.12
C SER A 589 3.20 24.59 -25.55
N VAL A 590 4.48 24.32 -25.33
CA VAL A 590 5.12 23.04 -25.61
C VAL A 590 5.94 22.65 -24.39
N GLY A 591 5.72 21.44 -23.90
CA GLY A 591 6.38 20.88 -22.73
C GLY A 591 7.00 19.53 -23.02
N VAL A 592 8.19 19.30 -22.46
CA VAL A 592 8.87 18.00 -22.47
C VAL A 592 9.13 17.61 -21.02
N SER A 593 8.87 16.35 -20.68
CA SER A 593 9.21 15.77 -19.39
C SER A 593 10.00 14.49 -19.58
N TYR A 594 11.06 14.33 -18.80
CA TYR A 594 11.98 13.21 -18.86
C TYR A 594 12.10 12.55 -17.48
N SER A 595 11.97 11.22 -17.45
CA SER A 595 12.23 10.39 -16.27
C SER A 595 13.06 9.16 -16.67
N PRO A 596 14.25 8.93 -16.07
CA PRO A 596 15.17 7.88 -16.51
C PRO A 596 14.65 6.46 -16.19
N ASN A 597 13.86 6.33 -15.12
CA ASN A 597 13.24 5.09 -14.66
C ASN A 597 11.75 5.37 -14.46
N SER A 598 10.86 4.81 -15.27
CA SER A 598 9.41 5.04 -15.13
C SER A 598 8.74 3.68 -14.96
N TYR A 599 8.49 3.32 -13.71
CA TYR A 599 7.47 2.33 -13.35
C TYR A 599 6.11 3.02 -13.12
N TYR A 600 6.03 4.36 -13.26
CA TYR A 600 4.87 5.19 -12.93
C TYR A 600 4.55 6.20 -14.03
N SER A 601 3.34 6.79 -13.98
CA SER A 601 3.01 7.94 -14.82
C SER A 601 3.88 9.14 -14.46
N ILE A 602 4.54 9.74 -15.47
CA ILE A 602 5.33 10.97 -15.29
C ILE A 602 4.47 12.10 -14.67
N THR A 603 3.15 12.11 -14.93
CA THR A 603 2.22 13.07 -14.32
C THR A 603 2.08 12.85 -12.80
N GLU A 604 1.91 11.61 -12.35
CA GLU A 604 1.75 11.29 -10.91
C GLU A 604 3.06 11.51 -10.14
N ALA A 605 4.19 11.29 -10.82
CA ALA A 605 5.52 11.60 -10.32
C ALA A 605 5.72 13.12 -10.10
N LEU A 606 5.25 13.97 -11.01
CA LEU A 606 5.35 15.44 -10.86
C LEU A 606 4.54 15.97 -9.66
N ASP A 607 3.42 15.33 -9.35
CA ASP A 607 2.55 15.69 -8.23
C ASP A 607 2.97 15.04 -6.90
N MET A 608 3.96 14.12 -6.92
CA MET A 608 4.50 13.44 -5.74
C MET A 608 3.46 12.73 -4.86
N TYR A 609 2.36 12.22 -5.44
CA TYR A 609 1.33 11.53 -4.64
C TYR A 609 1.77 10.18 -4.07
N GLU A 610 2.80 9.56 -4.65
CA GLU A 610 3.28 8.23 -4.28
C GLU A 610 4.64 8.22 -3.54
N LYS A 611 4.95 7.10 -2.89
CA LYS A 611 6.12 6.92 -2.00
C LYS A 611 7.47 6.72 -2.72
N LYS A 612 7.49 6.43 -4.04
CA LYS A 612 8.73 6.12 -4.78
C LYS A 612 8.76 6.81 -6.13
N VAL A 613 9.20 8.07 -6.15
CA VAL A 613 9.23 8.89 -7.37
C VAL A 613 10.67 9.03 -7.88
N THR A 614 10.92 8.47 -9.05
CA THR A 614 12.17 8.62 -9.80
C THR A 614 12.36 10.08 -10.25
N PRO A 615 13.60 10.53 -10.52
CA PRO A 615 13.81 11.93 -10.84
C PRO A 615 13.05 12.30 -12.13
N VAL A 616 12.32 13.42 -12.08
CA VAL A 616 11.60 13.96 -13.23
C VAL A 616 12.12 15.36 -13.53
N LEU A 617 12.62 15.54 -14.74
CA LEU A 617 12.94 16.84 -15.31
C LEU A 617 11.77 17.28 -16.21
N SER A 618 11.33 18.53 -16.06
CA SER A 618 10.33 19.14 -16.94
C SER A 618 10.83 20.47 -17.48
N ILE A 619 10.52 20.75 -18.75
CA ILE A 619 10.76 22.04 -19.38
C ILE A 619 9.51 22.39 -20.17
N GLU A 620 9.04 23.64 -20.05
CA GLU A 620 7.88 24.15 -20.76
C GLU A 620 8.15 25.54 -21.30
N TYR A 621 7.90 25.71 -22.61
CA TYR A 621 7.88 26.98 -23.30
C TYR A 621 6.43 27.38 -23.52
N GLN A 622 6.10 28.64 -23.26
CA GLN A 622 4.78 29.21 -23.50
C GLN A 622 4.92 30.60 -24.14
N GLU A 623 4.11 30.86 -25.15
CA GLU A 623 4.08 32.16 -25.82
C GLU A 623 2.63 32.62 -26.04
N ALA A 624 2.39 33.88 -25.72
CA ALA A 624 1.18 34.61 -26.06
C ALA A 624 1.52 35.73 -27.05
N PHE A 625 0.84 35.79 -28.19
CA PHE A 625 1.35 36.50 -29.38
C PHE A 625 0.28 37.22 -30.23
N SER A 626 -1.00 37.15 -29.87
CA SER A 626 -2.08 37.61 -30.76
C SER A 626 -2.26 39.12 -30.84
N SER A 627 -2.60 39.61 -32.03
CA SER A 627 -3.05 40.98 -32.32
C SER A 627 -4.53 41.09 -32.73
N TRP A 628 -5.26 39.97 -32.82
CA TRP A 628 -6.63 39.91 -33.37
C TRP A 628 -7.75 39.99 -32.32
N GLN A 629 -7.40 39.95 -31.02
CA GLN A 629 -8.33 40.11 -29.90
C GLN A 629 -8.08 41.45 -29.20
N THR A 630 -8.89 41.80 -28.19
CA THR A 630 -8.81 43.11 -27.53
C THR A 630 -7.88 43.09 -26.33
N ASN A 631 -6.93 44.04 -26.30
CA ASN A 631 -5.98 44.23 -25.20
C ASN A 631 -5.23 42.93 -24.85
N ASN A 632 -4.57 42.36 -25.84
CA ASN A 632 -4.02 41.01 -25.71
C ASN A 632 -2.76 40.94 -24.87
N SER A 633 -2.68 39.89 -24.05
CA SER A 633 -1.42 39.50 -23.43
C SER A 633 -0.40 39.07 -24.48
N THR A 634 0.80 39.65 -24.40
CA THR A 634 1.95 39.32 -25.25
C THR A 634 3.17 39.03 -24.39
N TYR A 635 3.67 37.80 -24.41
CA TYR A 635 4.86 37.39 -23.66
C TYR A 635 5.45 36.08 -24.17
N LYS A 636 6.73 35.85 -23.88
CA LYS A 636 7.39 34.54 -23.99
C LYS A 636 7.94 34.12 -22.64
N LYS A 637 7.63 32.89 -22.25
CA LYS A 637 7.93 32.31 -20.94
C LYS A 637 8.60 30.96 -21.11
N LEU A 638 9.68 30.76 -20.38
CA LEU A 638 10.35 29.46 -20.25
C LEU A 638 10.39 29.11 -18.78
N LYS A 639 9.93 27.91 -18.43
CA LYS A 639 10.05 27.36 -17.08
C LYS A 639 10.61 25.94 -17.13
N GLY A 640 11.36 25.58 -16.11
CA GLY A 640 11.91 24.25 -15.91
C GLY A 640 11.73 23.82 -14.47
N GLY A 641 11.58 22.51 -14.26
CA GLY A 641 11.40 21.92 -12.95
C GLY A 641 12.15 20.61 -12.80
N PHE A 642 12.56 20.33 -11.57
CA PHE A 642 13.15 19.05 -11.17
C PHE A 642 12.47 18.57 -9.89
N SER A 643 11.95 17.34 -9.93
CA SER A 643 11.26 16.70 -8.82
C SER A 643 11.89 15.34 -8.54
N HIS A 644 12.24 15.04 -7.28
CA HIS A 644 12.73 13.73 -6.90
C HIS A 644 12.42 13.39 -5.44
N ASN A 645 12.14 12.11 -5.19
CA ASN A 645 12.02 11.51 -3.87
C ASN A 645 13.21 10.55 -3.64
N ILE A 646 13.96 10.78 -2.57
CA ILE A 646 15.11 9.96 -2.16
C ILE A 646 14.73 9.18 -0.90
N GLU A 647 14.71 7.84 -1.01
CA GLU A 647 14.59 6.93 0.13
C GLU A 647 15.95 6.85 0.86
N LEU A 648 16.02 7.35 2.10
CA LEU A 648 17.25 7.29 2.90
C LEU A 648 17.37 5.94 3.63
N ASP A 649 16.24 5.44 4.11
CA ASP A 649 16.06 4.12 4.71
C ASP A 649 14.56 3.73 4.67
N TYR A 650 14.18 2.63 5.33
CA TYR A 650 12.78 2.18 5.38
C TYR A 650 11.80 3.13 6.10
N PHE A 651 12.30 4.08 6.91
CA PHE A 651 11.50 4.98 7.76
C PHE A 651 11.54 6.45 7.31
N ASN A 652 12.51 6.85 6.51
CA ASN A 652 12.86 8.23 6.24
C ASN A 652 13.11 8.46 4.75
N TRP A 653 12.55 9.54 4.23
CA TRP A 653 12.74 9.97 2.85
C TRP A 653 12.81 11.49 2.73
N ILE A 654 13.40 11.95 1.64
CA ILE A 654 13.48 13.37 1.28
C ILE A 654 12.72 13.57 -0.03
N ASP A 655 11.76 14.48 -0.02
CA ASP A 655 11.13 15.00 -1.23
C ASP A 655 11.71 16.38 -1.54
N TYR A 656 12.15 16.60 -2.77
CA TYR A 656 12.49 17.95 -3.21
C TYR A 656 11.99 18.27 -4.60
N LYS A 657 11.49 19.49 -4.74
CA LYS A 657 10.97 20.07 -5.97
C LYS A 657 11.61 21.43 -6.18
N VAL A 658 12.31 21.60 -7.28
CA VAL A 658 12.87 22.89 -7.72
C VAL A 658 12.14 23.30 -8.98
N GLU A 659 11.69 24.54 -9.05
CA GLU A 659 11.17 25.13 -10.28
C GLU A 659 11.78 26.51 -10.47
N GLY A 660 12.17 26.83 -11.70
CA GLY A 660 12.62 28.15 -12.07
C GLY A 660 12.07 28.54 -13.42
N GLY A 661 11.96 29.84 -13.66
CA GLY A 661 11.53 30.33 -14.97
C GLY A 661 11.78 31.81 -15.17
N VAL A 662 11.60 32.22 -16.41
CA VAL A 662 11.88 33.59 -16.89
C VAL A 662 10.92 33.99 -18.00
N PHE A 663 10.50 35.25 -17.95
CA PHE A 663 9.88 35.99 -19.04
C PHE A 663 10.96 36.82 -19.73
N PHE A 664 11.42 36.39 -20.91
CA PHE A 664 12.54 37.01 -21.64
C PHE A 664 12.08 37.95 -22.76
N ASP A 665 10.80 37.94 -23.12
CA ASP A 665 10.17 38.90 -24.01
C ASP A 665 8.80 39.27 -23.45
N LYS A 666 8.64 40.54 -23.08
CA LYS A 666 7.40 41.06 -22.50
C LYS A 666 6.91 42.16 -23.44
N GLY A 667 5.85 41.88 -24.19
CA GLY A 667 5.22 42.95 -24.94
C GLY A 667 4.54 43.93 -23.99
N ALA A 668 4.13 45.09 -24.51
CA ALA A 668 3.62 46.21 -23.72
C ALA A 668 2.38 45.87 -22.85
N ASN A 669 1.64 44.81 -23.18
CA ASN A 669 0.31 44.51 -22.63
C ASN A 669 0.26 43.19 -21.82
N MET A 670 1.26 42.88 -20.99
CA MET A 670 1.19 41.69 -20.13
C MET A 670 0.28 41.91 -18.90
N HIS A 671 -0.80 41.13 -18.80
CA HIS A 671 -1.82 41.28 -17.76
C HIS A 671 -1.54 40.46 -16.49
N PHE A 672 -2.10 40.90 -15.36
CA PHE A 672 -1.95 40.24 -14.05
C PHE A 672 -2.34 38.76 -14.04
N THR A 673 -3.34 38.36 -14.84
CA THR A 673 -3.74 36.96 -15.04
C THR A 673 -2.65 36.06 -15.62
N ASP A 674 -1.66 36.65 -16.30
CA ASP A 674 -0.58 35.92 -16.98
C ASP A 674 0.75 35.96 -16.22
N TYR A 675 0.78 36.61 -15.07
CA TYR A 675 1.96 36.62 -14.21
C TYR A 675 2.22 35.22 -13.68
N GLN A 676 3.47 34.93 -13.30
CA GLN A 676 3.73 33.72 -12.53
C GLN A 676 3.18 33.92 -11.13
N HIS A 677 2.14 33.15 -10.81
CA HIS A 677 1.59 33.00 -9.48
C HIS A 677 2.21 31.78 -8.77
N PHE A 678 2.14 31.76 -7.44
CA PHE A 678 2.64 30.66 -6.62
C PHE A 678 1.51 30.11 -5.76
N GLY A 679 1.53 28.79 -5.50
CA GLY A 679 0.56 28.17 -4.60
C GLY A 679 0.80 28.61 -3.16
N ALA A 680 -0.10 29.45 -2.65
CA ALA A 680 0.02 30.17 -1.39
C ALA A 680 -1.35 30.28 -0.70
N SER A 681 -1.51 29.64 0.45
CA SER A 681 -2.81 29.52 1.13
C SER A 681 -2.66 29.84 2.61
N ASP A 682 -2.77 31.13 2.94
CA ASP A 682 -2.66 31.64 4.31
C ASP A 682 -3.93 31.43 5.14
N LEU A 683 -4.44 30.19 5.17
CA LEU A 683 -5.64 29.78 5.89
C LEU A 683 -5.31 28.76 6.98
N LEU A 684 -6.03 28.81 8.10
CA LEU A 684 -5.93 27.81 9.17
C LEU A 684 -6.21 26.40 8.65
N LEU A 685 -7.23 26.26 7.79
CA LEU A 685 -7.59 25.03 7.10
C LEU A 685 -7.21 25.12 5.61
N ASN A 686 -6.18 24.39 5.22
CA ASN A 686 -5.70 24.29 3.85
C ASN A 686 -6.21 23.00 3.18
N LEU A 687 -6.88 23.10 2.03
CA LEU A 687 -7.34 21.94 1.26
C LEU A 687 -6.34 21.46 0.20
N ASN A 688 -5.13 22.04 0.18
CA ASN A 688 -3.98 21.57 -0.58
C ASN A 688 -3.01 20.79 0.32
N SER A 689 -1.97 20.20 -0.28
CA SER A 689 -0.96 19.46 0.46
C SER A 689 0.02 20.37 1.20
N LEU A 690 0.53 19.86 2.34
CA LEU A 690 1.57 20.52 3.14
C LEU A 690 2.94 20.56 2.44
N PHE A 691 3.15 19.74 1.41
CA PHE A 691 4.46 19.45 0.84
C PHE A 691 4.83 20.33 -0.36
N ASP A 692 3.83 20.85 -1.08
CA ASP A 692 3.98 21.45 -2.42
C ASP A 692 3.33 22.84 -2.55
N SER A 693 3.05 23.51 -1.42
CA SER A 693 2.50 24.87 -1.39
C SER A 693 3.05 25.70 -0.22
N PHE A 694 3.07 27.03 -0.34
CA PHE A 694 3.33 27.95 0.77
C PHE A 694 2.09 28.06 1.67
N LEU A 695 2.28 28.03 2.99
CA LEU A 695 1.16 27.92 3.95
C LEU A 695 0.94 29.19 4.76
N LEU A 696 1.95 30.07 4.82
CA LEU A 696 1.87 31.36 5.51
C LEU A 696 1.87 32.55 4.57
N LEU A 697 1.89 32.29 3.27
CA LEU A 697 1.91 33.30 2.23
C LEU A 697 0.51 33.57 1.69
N ASP A 698 0.15 34.86 1.58
CA ASP A 698 -1.18 35.25 1.09
C ASP A 698 -1.28 35.07 -0.45
N ASN A 699 -2.48 34.74 -0.91
CA ASN A 699 -2.80 34.19 -2.23
C ASN A 699 -2.34 35.09 -3.40
N TYR A 700 -2.45 36.41 -3.25
CA TYR A 700 -2.08 37.40 -4.28
C TYR A 700 -0.91 38.29 -3.84
N GLU A 701 -0.16 37.88 -2.83
CA GLU A 701 0.93 38.69 -2.30
C GLU A 701 2.19 38.59 -3.15
N LEU A 702 2.54 37.37 -3.60
CA LEU A 702 3.72 37.15 -4.43
C LEU A 702 3.33 36.65 -5.82
N GLN A 703 3.72 37.44 -6.80
CA GLN A 703 3.62 37.18 -8.22
C GLN A 703 4.82 37.82 -8.90
N THR A 704 5.18 37.33 -10.08
CA THR A 704 6.25 37.96 -10.86
C THR A 704 5.96 37.87 -12.35
N ASN A 705 6.29 38.94 -13.04
CA ASN A 705 6.34 38.96 -14.50
C ASN A 705 7.78 38.88 -15.02
N ARG A 706 8.78 38.63 -14.16
CA ARG A 706 10.22 38.66 -14.49
C ARG A 706 10.82 37.24 -14.51
N TYR A 707 11.53 36.86 -13.46
CA TYR A 707 12.09 35.53 -13.29
C TYR A 707 11.85 35.09 -11.85
N TRP A 708 11.92 33.79 -11.61
CA TRP A 708 11.77 33.21 -10.28
C TRP A 708 12.55 31.93 -10.14
N VAL A 709 12.83 31.60 -8.89
CA VAL A 709 13.26 30.27 -8.47
C VAL A 709 12.49 29.92 -7.20
N ASN A 710 11.83 28.78 -7.18
CA ASN A 710 11.26 28.20 -5.97
C ASN A 710 11.88 26.82 -5.68
N LEU A 711 11.94 26.49 -4.40
CA LEU A 711 12.39 25.18 -3.92
C LEU A 711 11.48 24.77 -2.77
N PHE A 712 10.97 23.55 -2.85
CA PHE A 712 10.32 22.84 -1.77
C PHE A 712 11.20 21.65 -1.38
N LEU A 713 11.62 21.59 -0.13
CA LEU A 713 12.38 20.50 0.45
C LEU A 713 11.61 19.99 1.68
N ASN A 714 11.28 18.71 1.69
CA ASN A 714 10.56 18.07 2.77
C ASN A 714 11.33 16.82 3.21
N TYR A 715 11.74 16.79 4.47
CA TYR A 715 12.23 15.58 5.12
C TYR A 715 11.06 14.94 5.86
N SER A 716 10.74 13.69 5.56
CA SER A 716 9.64 12.97 6.19
C SER A 716 10.19 11.70 6.83
N GLY A 717 9.87 11.47 8.11
CA GLY A 717 10.39 10.34 8.87
C GLY A 717 9.37 9.79 9.86
N LYS A 718 9.45 8.49 10.16
CA LYS A 718 8.63 7.92 11.23
C LYS A 718 9.08 8.36 12.63
N TYR A 719 10.38 8.57 12.84
CA TYR A 719 10.98 8.90 14.13
C TYR A 719 11.92 10.09 13.95
N VAL A 720 11.38 11.30 14.11
CA VAL A 720 12.15 12.55 13.93
C VAL A 720 12.40 13.22 15.28
N LEU A 721 11.33 13.42 16.05
CA LEU A 721 11.38 14.07 17.35
C LEU A 721 10.33 13.47 18.31
N MET A 722 9.05 13.61 17.98
CA MET A 722 7.95 13.27 18.89
C MET A 722 7.80 11.78 19.13
N LYS A 723 7.98 10.94 18.10
CA LYS A 723 7.84 9.49 18.29
C LYS A 723 8.95 8.86 19.11
N TYR A 724 10.01 9.58 19.48
CA TYR A 724 10.94 9.05 20.49
C TYR A 724 10.28 8.95 21.88
N ILE A 725 9.16 9.63 22.11
CA ILE A 725 8.34 9.50 23.32
C ILE A 725 7.65 8.12 23.33
N PRO A 726 7.83 7.28 24.37
CA PRO A 726 7.42 5.87 24.34
C PRO A 726 5.95 5.58 23.97
N PHE A 727 5.00 6.41 24.41
CA PHE A 727 3.57 6.18 24.11
C PHE A 727 3.14 6.59 22.69
N LEU A 728 4.00 7.33 21.97
CA LEU A 728 3.79 7.75 20.58
C LEU A 728 4.45 6.80 19.57
N GLN A 729 5.32 5.90 20.03
CA GLN A 729 5.95 4.88 19.18
C GLN A 729 4.89 3.99 18.52
N GLY A 730 5.12 3.63 17.27
CA GLY A 730 4.22 2.76 16.50
C GLY A 730 2.86 3.35 16.10
N LYS A 731 2.58 4.62 16.44
CA LYS A 731 1.36 5.31 15.97
C LYS A 731 1.43 5.60 14.47
N PRO A 732 0.29 5.58 13.74
CA PRO A 732 0.25 5.65 12.27
C PRO A 732 0.35 7.09 11.74
N PHE A 733 1.37 7.83 12.15
CA PHE A 733 1.69 9.16 11.60
C PHE A 733 3.15 9.26 11.20
N THR A 734 3.53 10.25 10.41
CA THR A 734 4.90 10.61 10.10
C THR A 734 5.14 12.05 10.53
N GLU A 735 6.39 12.32 10.87
CA GLU A 735 6.85 13.64 11.27
C GLU A 735 7.61 14.22 10.08
N ASN A 736 7.34 15.48 9.74
CA ASN A 736 7.91 16.11 8.57
C ASN A 736 8.53 17.46 8.91
N ILE A 737 9.69 17.73 8.35
CA ILE A 737 10.39 19.01 8.40
C ILE A 737 10.30 19.62 7.01
N HIS A 738 9.83 20.86 6.94
CA HIS A 738 9.61 21.57 5.70
C HIS A 738 10.58 22.75 5.59
N LEU A 739 11.13 22.92 4.38
CA LEU A 739 11.85 24.11 3.96
C LEU A 739 11.34 24.52 2.59
N LYS A 740 10.81 25.73 2.48
CA LYS A 740 10.25 26.28 1.26
C LYS A 740 10.88 27.62 1.02
N THR A 741 11.33 27.89 -0.19
CA THR A 741 11.94 29.18 -0.53
C THR A 741 11.45 29.64 -1.88
N LEU A 742 11.25 30.96 -2.00
CA LEU A 742 10.90 31.64 -3.22
C LEU A 742 11.81 32.85 -3.38
N PHE A 743 12.43 32.94 -4.55
CA PHE A 743 13.20 34.08 -5.00
C PHE A 743 12.50 34.72 -6.18
N THR A 744 12.28 36.03 -6.11
CA THR A 744 11.89 36.90 -7.24
C THR A 744 12.64 38.22 -7.14
N PRO A 745 12.79 38.99 -8.24
CA PRO A 745 13.51 40.27 -8.20
C PRO A 745 12.91 41.30 -7.25
N ASP A 746 11.59 41.29 -7.10
CA ASP A 746 10.86 42.33 -6.36
C ASP A 746 10.85 42.04 -4.85
N ILE A 747 10.85 40.75 -4.48
CA ILE A 747 10.79 40.29 -3.08
C ILE A 747 12.17 39.91 -2.54
N LYS A 748 13.13 39.63 -3.43
CA LYS A 748 14.46 39.06 -3.18
C LYS A 748 14.37 37.68 -2.53
N SER A 749 13.96 37.55 -1.27
CA SER A 749 13.90 36.25 -0.58
C SER A 749 12.69 36.11 0.33
N TYR A 750 11.92 35.05 0.10
CA TYR A 750 10.91 34.54 1.02
C TYR A 750 11.24 33.10 1.39
N VAL A 751 11.28 32.80 2.69
CA VAL A 751 11.58 31.46 3.22
C VAL A 751 10.50 31.07 4.21
N GLU A 752 10.03 29.83 4.14
CA GLU A 752 9.07 29.26 5.08
C GLU A 752 9.59 27.91 5.56
N THR A 753 9.64 27.71 6.88
CA THR A 753 10.05 26.44 7.48
C THR A 753 9.05 26.02 8.53
N GLY A 754 8.92 24.72 8.76
CA GLY A 754 8.00 24.22 9.76
C GLY A 754 8.16 22.74 10.05
N TYR A 755 7.49 22.34 11.13
CA TYR A 755 7.39 20.95 11.57
C TYR A 755 5.93 20.54 11.52
N SER A 756 5.65 19.38 10.92
CA SER A 756 4.29 18.84 10.83
C SER A 756 4.21 17.37 11.20
N ILE A 757 3.01 16.96 11.61
CA ILE A 757 2.61 15.58 11.80
C ILE A 757 1.56 15.28 10.75
N SER A 758 1.76 14.21 9.98
CA SER A 758 0.83 13.79 8.94
C SER A 758 0.49 12.31 9.08
N PHE A 759 -0.78 11.93 8.91
CA PHE A 759 -1.16 10.51 8.90
C PHE A 759 -0.91 9.89 7.51
N ASN A 760 -1.01 10.70 6.48
CA ASN A 760 -0.66 10.42 5.09
C ASN A 760 -0.32 11.76 4.40
N ARG A 761 0.00 11.78 3.10
CA ARG A 761 0.24 13.04 2.37
C ARG A 761 -1.03 13.90 2.21
N HIS A 762 -2.19 13.44 2.71
CA HIS A 762 -3.48 14.08 2.54
C HIS A 762 -4.02 14.73 3.81
N PHE A 763 -3.55 14.32 4.99
CA PHE A 763 -4.02 14.84 6.27
C PHE A 763 -2.85 15.09 7.20
N GLY A 764 -2.74 16.32 7.70
CA GLY A 764 -1.71 16.69 8.65
C GLY A 764 -1.93 18.03 9.33
N ILE A 765 -1.17 18.25 10.39
CA ILE A 765 -1.13 19.48 11.17
C ILE A 765 0.33 19.88 11.35
N GLY A 766 0.66 21.16 11.17
CA GLY A 766 2.01 21.64 11.39
C GLY A 766 2.08 23.07 11.89
N THR A 767 3.22 23.41 12.48
CA THR A 767 3.57 24.78 12.86
C THR A 767 4.65 25.27 11.91
N PHE A 768 4.44 26.47 11.38
CA PHE A 768 5.30 27.08 10.38
C PHE A 768 5.72 28.48 10.82
N VAL A 769 6.89 28.91 10.35
CA VAL A 769 7.42 30.26 10.46
C VAL A 769 7.90 30.71 9.09
N SER A 770 7.57 31.95 8.72
CA SER A 770 8.01 32.58 7.48
C SER A 770 8.92 33.77 7.74
N PHE A 771 9.85 33.96 6.83
CA PHE A 771 10.84 35.02 6.81
C PHE A 771 10.78 35.74 5.46
N HIS A 772 10.83 37.05 5.50
CA HIS A 772 10.95 37.90 4.33
C HIS A 772 12.25 38.70 4.46
N ASN A 773 13.20 38.49 3.55
CA ASN A 773 14.53 39.13 3.59
C ASN A 773 15.22 38.99 4.97
N ALA A 774 15.27 37.76 5.47
CA ALA A 774 15.82 37.38 6.78
C ALA A 774 15.11 37.97 8.02
N LYS A 775 14.01 38.72 7.86
CA LYS A 775 13.17 39.18 8.96
C LYS A 775 11.98 38.26 9.16
N THR A 776 11.69 37.88 10.39
CA THR A 776 10.50 37.09 10.74
C THR A 776 9.24 37.85 10.31
N LYS A 777 8.39 37.20 9.52
CA LYS A 777 7.14 37.78 8.99
C LYS A 777 5.91 37.22 9.69
N LYS A 778 5.78 35.89 9.76
CA LYS A 778 4.59 35.24 10.33
C LYS A 778 4.93 33.92 11.00
N ILE A 779 4.19 33.56 12.04
CA ILE A 779 4.18 32.24 12.65
C ILE A 779 2.73 31.76 12.67
N GLY A 780 2.48 30.49 12.35
CA GLY A 780 1.13 29.96 12.32
C GLY A 780 1.03 28.45 12.36
N ILE A 781 -0.06 27.96 12.94
CA ILE A 781 -0.47 26.55 12.88
C ILE A 781 -1.35 26.35 11.65
N ARG A 782 -1.16 25.25 10.93
CA ARG A 782 -1.88 24.93 9.70
C ARG A 782 -2.37 23.50 9.74
N PHE A 783 -3.64 23.32 9.40
CA PHE A 783 -4.27 22.02 9.18
C PHE A 783 -4.41 21.81 7.68
N SER A 784 -4.06 20.62 7.20
CA SER A 784 -4.20 20.26 5.78
C SER A 784 -5.12 19.06 5.62
N LEU A 785 -6.04 19.18 4.68
CA LEU A 785 -6.88 18.11 4.17
C LEU A 785 -6.88 18.16 2.63
N ASN A 786 -5.97 17.44 1.99
CA ASN A 786 -5.83 17.42 0.53
C ASN A 786 -6.99 16.68 -0.13
N LEU A 787 -8.08 17.41 -0.44
CA LEU A 787 -9.26 16.84 -1.10
C LEU A 787 -9.00 16.46 -2.57
N ARG A 788 -7.98 17.04 -3.23
CA ARG A 788 -7.66 16.74 -4.64
C ARG A 788 -7.12 15.31 -4.83
N ALA A 789 -6.53 14.74 -3.78
CA ALA A 789 -6.03 13.37 -3.82
C ALA A 789 -7.13 12.30 -3.67
N PHE A 790 -8.29 12.66 -3.12
CA PHE A 790 -9.43 11.75 -3.07
C PHE A 790 -10.10 11.75 -4.45
N LYS A 791 -9.73 10.79 -5.30
CA LYS A 791 -10.51 10.45 -6.50
C LYS A 791 -11.87 9.90 -6.03
N PHE A 792 -12.85 10.77 -5.83
CA PHE A 792 -14.24 10.36 -5.70
C PHE A 792 -14.71 9.94 -7.10
N THR A 793 -14.48 8.69 -7.46
CA THR A 793 -15.06 8.03 -8.66
C THR A 793 -16.52 7.69 -8.40
#